data_AF-A0A167R839-F1
#
_entry.id   AF-A0A167R839-F1
#
_cell.length_a   1.000
_cell.length_b   1.000
_cell.length_c   1.000
_cell.angle_alpha   90.00
_cell.angle_beta   90.00
_cell.angle_gamma   90.00
#
_symmetry.space_group_name_H-M   'P 1'
#
loop_
_entity.id
_entity.type
_entity.pdbx_description
1 polymer ?
#
loop_
_entity_poly.entity_id
_entity_poly.type
_entity_poly.pdbx_seq_one_letter_code
_entity_poly.pdbx_strand_id
1 'polypeptide(L)'
;MGAADMPQTVSFPGTWIVHAHTVCAASAFLSALAIGIYLHYYKIVKNGVAGWPDEWFPSVSATIGDWYPERNIFQILIALTAAPRFGMLFCWWLVSRPRSPSWTNVIAIIGVIRTVSCGGWVYISSTDDHDIHDVLMITYVVLTLPWMLGCIACSPPGRSASRRQRFLVASSFFGMLVPMIYFFVRHKVHHIPGAYTYYSFFEWYLILADVAFDSRNVLDFRDIQLEREFAIVSDFNVSASVIQETVDPIVSETATTGTKGISAMSSHEITQLLEPEPGPLRSTLSLLSDVYLAYVFWSILTSLVVQLFYWSVWALEISGSEIALLSTWSPIVLVIPPFRRFASTQPGQGLLLALGCMAGLGAWRFDKVLNRLFAVVAANMIQTAAAAAYWSTSPRDGTNGLHLGLGIILSVVIKMANHANLPTWPIIDKDQGGLHEIATSLAALAVLEKVFRPTKNAISSAVAFRAEQSYTVYLASCGGMGALIFAIESLVSDVGILVSWSWTGYPITGPTVLPHGVFVVVCMSLGLALSATRIGALLPRSPLYLLLGSGTCYVMYHYRDWAGFAGGLGMATFVMSILPAFLDMVSVYPPGMTWFLVWTVNNLFDLAHVWVVAYAFVPGGVYLRERTDLVLTWMMSLLVFSGIALSFTQPRTYALSSWPFRSAPYVLVLLTVAALAVTMYRVPTKPPIPHRAGDRIITAGIWTVHFGIDLEGRDSQRRLRDLIGGMELDVVGLLETDLNRIPYGNRDLTQLIVEDLGYYLDPGPGPQKHTWGAVLLSKYPILNSTHHLLPSPQGELAPAITATLDVYGTNVHVVVSHDGQAEEDVLDRQLQAAELGRLMAEWYPEPTIFLGYVVTKPKAERPAPYKYLVEDGRMNDVDESDWDRWCEYVLYRGLYRIGYARVARSTITDTELQVGRFIVPRHGTQVVNAPHEDRYLQVPKEWVPESWRFPAKYEGAGTKGHFYHVFQEGARYYALPEGANV
;
A
#
# COMPACT_ATOMS: atom_id res chain seq x y z
N MET A 1 17.36 52.94 -66.19
CA MET A 1 18.30 53.07 -65.06
C MET A 1 17.49 53.16 -63.78
N GLY A 2 17.79 52.30 -62.81
CA GLY A 2 17.05 52.12 -61.56
C GLY A 2 17.03 50.63 -61.22
N ALA A 3 18.06 50.17 -60.51
CA ALA A 3 18.32 48.77 -60.19
C ALA A 3 17.18 48.17 -59.35
N ALA A 4 16.71 46.98 -59.73
CA ALA A 4 15.88 46.14 -58.85
C ALA A 4 16.82 45.37 -57.92
N ASP A 5 16.76 45.67 -56.63
CA ASP A 5 17.42 44.90 -55.58
C ASP A 5 16.88 43.47 -55.59
N MET A 6 17.74 42.50 -55.90
CA MET A 6 17.42 41.08 -55.69
C MET A 6 17.43 40.80 -54.18
N PRO A 7 16.40 40.17 -53.60
CA PRO A 7 16.45 39.72 -52.22
C PRO A 7 17.56 38.67 -52.08
N GLN A 8 18.54 38.94 -51.22
CA GLN A 8 19.56 37.96 -50.86
C GLN A 8 18.93 36.89 -49.97
N THR A 9 18.62 35.73 -50.53
CA THR A 9 18.22 34.55 -49.76
C THR A 9 19.48 33.88 -49.20
N VAL A 10 19.56 33.77 -47.87
CA VAL A 10 20.60 32.98 -47.20
C VAL A 10 19.95 31.67 -46.76
N SER A 11 20.37 30.55 -47.37
CA SER A 11 19.89 29.21 -47.01
C SER A 11 20.92 28.49 -46.13
N PHE A 12 20.46 27.96 -44.99
CA PHE A 12 21.29 27.18 -44.08
C PHE A 12 20.79 25.72 -43.99
N PRO A 13 21.64 24.71 -44.25
CA PRO A 13 21.28 23.31 -44.05
C PRO A 13 20.97 23.00 -42.58
N GLY A 14 19.87 22.29 -42.30
CA GLY A 14 19.48 21.87 -40.95
C GLY A 14 20.48 20.92 -40.26
N THR A 15 21.41 20.32 -41.02
CA THR A 15 22.52 19.52 -40.48
C THR A 15 23.48 20.34 -39.61
N TRP A 16 23.62 21.65 -39.86
CA TRP A 16 24.48 22.52 -39.06
C TRP A 16 24.02 22.62 -37.60
N ILE A 17 22.72 22.53 -37.33
CA ILE A 17 22.18 22.52 -35.96
C ILE A 17 22.69 21.29 -35.20
N VAL A 18 22.72 20.13 -35.86
CA VAL A 18 23.20 18.88 -35.23
C VAL A 18 24.71 18.89 -35.05
N HIS A 19 25.45 19.43 -36.01
CA HIS A 19 26.90 19.62 -35.87
C HIS A 19 27.23 20.59 -34.73
N ALA A 20 26.55 21.72 -34.65
CA ALA A 20 26.72 22.70 -33.56
C ALA A 20 26.44 22.06 -32.19
N HIS A 21 25.32 21.34 -32.04
CA HIS A 21 25.02 20.60 -30.81
C HIS A 21 26.13 19.59 -30.46
N THR A 22 26.52 18.75 -31.41
CA THR A 22 27.48 17.66 -31.16
C THR A 22 28.86 18.21 -30.80
N VAL A 23 29.32 19.24 -31.49
CA VAL A 23 30.62 19.89 -31.23
C VAL A 23 30.60 20.59 -29.88
N CYS A 24 29.58 21.38 -29.57
CA CYS A 24 29.49 22.09 -28.28
C CYS A 24 29.39 21.10 -27.11
N ALA A 25 28.53 20.08 -27.20
CA ALA A 25 28.36 19.07 -26.16
C ALA A 25 29.65 18.25 -25.95
N ALA A 26 30.28 17.76 -27.01
CA ALA A 26 31.53 17.01 -26.90
C ALA A 26 32.66 17.88 -26.34
N SER A 27 32.75 19.14 -26.77
CA SER A 27 33.76 20.09 -26.27
C SER A 27 33.55 20.39 -24.78
N ALA A 28 32.29 20.49 -24.31
CA ALA A 28 31.99 20.70 -22.90
C ALA A 28 32.56 19.56 -22.05
N PHE A 29 32.18 18.32 -22.35
CA PHE A 29 32.60 17.15 -21.58
C PHE A 29 34.12 16.88 -21.68
N LEU A 30 34.71 17.02 -22.86
CA LEU A 30 36.15 16.79 -23.06
C LEU A 30 37.00 17.88 -22.39
N SER A 31 36.59 19.14 -22.46
CA SER A 31 37.33 20.23 -21.80
C SER A 31 37.24 20.12 -20.28
N ALA A 32 36.07 19.76 -19.72
CA ALA A 32 35.91 19.53 -18.29
C ALA A 32 36.84 18.40 -17.81
N LEU A 33 36.87 17.27 -18.52
CA LEU A 33 37.74 16.14 -18.18
C LEU A 33 39.22 16.50 -18.29
N ALA A 34 39.64 17.14 -19.38
CA ALA A 34 41.05 17.49 -19.60
C ALA A 34 41.56 18.49 -18.55
N ILE A 35 40.76 19.53 -18.25
CA ILE A 35 41.12 20.57 -17.28
C ILE A 35 41.06 20.01 -15.85
N GLY A 36 40.04 19.22 -15.52
CA GLY A 36 39.91 18.56 -14.22
C GLY A 36 41.08 17.61 -13.93
N ILE A 37 41.48 16.79 -14.92
CA ILE A 37 42.67 15.93 -14.78
C ILE A 37 43.96 16.76 -14.65
N TYR A 38 44.08 17.88 -15.37
CA TYR A 38 45.29 18.69 -15.33
C TYR A 38 45.45 19.48 -14.02
N LEU A 39 44.36 20.02 -13.46
CA LEU A 39 44.41 20.92 -12.30
C LEU A 39 44.06 20.23 -10.98
N HIS A 40 43.07 19.33 -10.97
CA HIS A 40 42.42 18.84 -9.75
C HIS A 40 42.34 17.31 -9.65
N TYR A 41 43.23 16.57 -10.34
CA TYR A 41 43.20 15.10 -10.41
C TYR A 41 42.90 14.37 -9.09
N TYR A 42 43.70 14.60 -8.05
CA TYR A 42 43.53 13.92 -6.75
C TYR A 42 42.23 14.30 -6.03
N LYS A 43 41.63 15.45 -6.38
CA LYS A 43 40.37 15.92 -5.78
C LYS A 43 39.16 15.30 -6.48
N ILE A 44 39.14 15.28 -7.81
CA ILE A 44 38.01 14.76 -8.60
C ILE A 44 37.90 13.23 -8.59
N VAL A 45 38.98 12.53 -8.21
CA VAL A 45 39.02 11.07 -8.08
C VAL A 45 38.67 10.61 -6.66
N LYS A 46 38.65 11.52 -5.68
CA LYS A 46 38.32 11.20 -4.28
C LYS A 46 36.82 11.07 -4.11
N ASN A 47 36.36 9.98 -3.49
CA ASN A 47 34.96 9.77 -3.12
C ASN A 47 34.80 9.51 -1.61
N GLY A 48 33.59 9.16 -1.15
CA GLY A 48 33.28 8.92 0.26
C GLY A 48 33.83 7.61 0.84
N VAL A 49 34.35 6.69 0.00
CA VAL A 49 34.84 5.36 0.40
C VAL A 49 36.37 5.28 0.28
N ALA A 50 36.93 5.73 -0.84
CA ALA A 50 38.36 5.65 -1.15
C ALA A 50 38.80 6.85 -2.01
N GLY A 51 40.12 7.01 -2.14
CA GLY A 51 40.74 7.95 -3.07
C GLY A 51 41.92 7.28 -3.77
N TRP A 52 42.77 8.09 -4.40
CA TRP A 52 44.01 7.60 -4.97
C TRP A 52 44.84 6.84 -3.91
N PRO A 53 45.38 5.64 -4.21
CA PRO A 53 45.54 5.02 -5.53
C PRO A 53 44.44 4.04 -5.97
N ASP A 54 43.51 3.68 -5.08
CA ASP A 54 42.48 2.68 -5.39
C ASP A 54 41.47 3.21 -6.40
N GLU A 55 41.12 4.49 -6.26
CA GLU A 55 40.36 5.23 -7.26
C GLU A 55 41.32 6.04 -8.13
N TRP A 56 41.18 5.93 -9.45
CA TRP A 56 42.10 6.55 -10.40
C TRP A 56 41.41 7.20 -11.62
N PHE A 57 40.10 7.03 -11.80
CA PHE A 57 39.33 7.69 -12.85
C PHE A 57 38.12 8.46 -12.27
N PRO A 58 37.95 9.75 -12.61
CA PRO A 58 36.92 10.59 -12.01
C PRO A 58 35.54 10.32 -12.61
N SER A 59 34.49 10.49 -11.80
CA SER A 59 33.10 10.45 -12.28
C SER A 59 32.73 11.73 -13.03
N VAL A 60 31.67 11.67 -13.83
CA VAL A 60 31.16 12.82 -14.59
C VAL A 60 30.75 13.94 -13.63
N SER A 61 29.97 13.62 -12.59
CA SER A 61 29.48 14.62 -11.64
C SER A 61 30.62 15.34 -10.89
N ALA A 62 31.64 14.59 -10.43
CA ALA A 62 32.81 15.19 -9.77
C ALA A 62 33.63 16.07 -10.72
N THR A 63 33.70 15.69 -12.00
CA THR A 63 34.46 16.42 -13.01
C THR A 63 33.81 17.75 -13.40
N ILE A 64 32.48 17.84 -13.36
CA ILE A 64 31.75 19.03 -13.84
C ILE A 64 31.22 19.93 -12.72
N GLY A 65 31.08 19.43 -11.49
CA GLY A 65 30.37 20.10 -10.41
C GLY A 65 31.23 20.79 -9.35
N ASP A 66 32.45 20.31 -9.14
CA ASP A 66 33.11 20.55 -7.85
C ASP A 66 34.10 21.72 -7.84
N TRP A 67 34.79 22.01 -8.95
CA TRP A 67 35.97 22.89 -8.93
C TRP A 67 36.03 23.91 -10.08
N TYR A 68 36.58 25.09 -9.76
CA TYR A 68 36.94 26.14 -10.72
C TYR A 68 38.36 25.91 -11.25
N PRO A 69 38.64 26.05 -12.56
CA PRO A 69 37.80 26.63 -13.62
C PRO A 69 37.00 25.64 -14.49
N GLU A 70 37.18 24.33 -14.35
CA GLU A 70 36.56 23.30 -15.20
C GLU A 70 35.03 23.36 -15.19
N ARG A 71 34.40 23.58 -14.03
CA ARG A 71 32.95 23.78 -13.89
C ARG A 71 32.44 24.93 -14.75
N ASN A 72 33.09 26.08 -14.69
CA ASN A 72 32.63 27.28 -15.39
C ASN A 72 32.76 27.12 -16.91
N ILE A 73 33.86 26.51 -17.37
CA ILE A 73 34.08 26.24 -18.78
C ILE A 73 33.04 25.25 -19.30
N PHE A 74 32.75 24.19 -18.53
CA PHE A 74 31.68 23.24 -18.83
C PHE A 74 30.33 23.93 -18.95
N GLN A 75 29.95 24.73 -17.95
CA GLN A 75 28.66 25.44 -17.91
C GLN A 75 28.51 26.41 -19.09
N ILE A 76 29.56 27.16 -19.46
CA ILE A 76 29.54 28.06 -20.62
C ILE A 76 29.31 27.26 -21.91
N LEU A 77 30.02 26.15 -22.11
CA LEU A 77 29.89 25.32 -23.32
C LEU A 77 28.53 24.60 -23.39
N ILE A 78 27.97 24.19 -22.25
CA ILE A 78 26.60 23.65 -22.18
C ILE A 78 25.56 24.75 -22.44
N ALA A 79 25.76 25.98 -21.96
CA ALA A 79 24.91 27.13 -22.29
C ALA A 79 24.85 27.35 -23.80
N LEU A 80 26.00 27.29 -24.48
CA LEU A 80 26.10 27.38 -25.94
C LEU A 80 25.44 26.19 -26.66
N THR A 81 25.31 25.04 -26.00
CA THR A 81 24.63 23.85 -26.52
C THR A 81 23.10 23.97 -26.46
N ALA A 82 22.56 24.82 -25.57
CA ALA A 82 21.11 24.95 -25.37
C ALA A 82 20.35 25.37 -26.63
N ALA A 83 20.83 26.38 -27.35
CA ALA A 83 20.15 26.85 -28.58
C ALA A 83 20.15 25.78 -29.70
N PRO A 84 21.28 25.14 -30.06
CA PRO A 84 21.30 24.00 -30.97
C PRO A 84 20.41 22.83 -30.50
N ARG A 85 20.33 22.59 -29.18
CA ARG A 85 19.51 21.52 -28.60
C ARG A 85 18.02 21.74 -28.83
N PHE A 86 17.50 22.91 -28.47
CA PHE A 86 16.10 23.25 -28.74
C PHE A 86 15.80 23.31 -30.24
N GLY A 87 16.74 23.80 -31.05
CA GLY A 87 16.64 23.76 -32.51
C GLY A 87 16.52 22.32 -33.04
N MET A 88 17.29 21.38 -32.50
CA MET A 88 17.23 19.97 -32.86
C MET A 88 15.87 19.34 -32.49
N LEU A 89 15.33 19.63 -31.31
CA LEU A 89 13.99 19.18 -30.90
C LEU A 89 12.90 19.70 -31.85
N PHE A 90 13.00 20.98 -32.23
CA PHE A 90 12.06 21.61 -33.15
C PHE A 90 12.13 21.00 -34.56
N CYS A 91 13.33 20.84 -35.12
CA CYS A 91 13.52 20.17 -36.41
C CYS A 91 13.02 18.72 -36.38
N TRP A 92 13.26 18.00 -35.28
CA TRP A 92 12.75 16.64 -35.12
C TRP A 92 11.22 16.58 -35.08
N TRP A 93 10.59 17.52 -34.37
CA TRP A 93 9.14 17.67 -34.32
C TRP A 93 8.56 17.96 -35.71
N LEU A 94 9.18 18.87 -36.48
CA LEU A 94 8.75 19.19 -37.85
C LEU A 94 8.80 17.97 -38.79
N VAL A 95 9.88 17.18 -38.73
CA VAL A 95 10.04 15.99 -39.58
C VAL A 95 9.08 14.86 -39.20
N SER A 96 8.77 14.72 -37.91
CA SER A 96 8.00 13.59 -37.39
C SER A 96 6.47 13.84 -37.38
N ARG A 97 6.05 15.10 -37.29
CA ARG A 97 4.64 15.51 -37.15
C ARG A 97 3.71 15.04 -38.28
N PRO A 98 4.09 15.05 -39.58
CA PRO A 98 3.21 14.64 -40.67
C PRO A 98 2.74 13.18 -40.57
N ARG A 99 3.44 12.33 -39.81
CA ARG A 99 3.15 10.89 -39.71
C ARG A 99 2.34 10.52 -38.47
N SER A 100 2.60 11.15 -37.33
CA SER A 100 1.97 10.79 -36.06
C SER A 100 1.85 12.03 -35.18
N PRO A 101 0.86 12.90 -35.44
CA PRO A 101 0.78 14.22 -34.80
C PRO A 101 0.67 14.13 -33.28
N SER A 102 -0.20 13.26 -32.75
CA SER A 102 -0.39 13.11 -31.31
C SER A 102 0.84 12.53 -30.61
N TRP A 103 1.46 11.50 -31.18
CA TRP A 103 2.65 10.86 -30.59
C TRP A 103 3.89 11.76 -30.67
N THR A 104 4.06 12.48 -31.78
CA THR A 104 5.18 13.43 -31.95
C THR A 104 5.10 14.58 -30.95
N ASN A 105 3.89 15.09 -30.65
CA ASN A 105 3.71 16.11 -29.63
C ASN A 105 4.11 15.62 -28.23
N VAL A 106 3.72 14.40 -27.86
CA VAL A 106 4.11 13.79 -26.57
C VAL A 106 5.62 13.62 -26.47
N ILE A 107 6.27 13.07 -27.50
CA ILE A 107 7.73 12.88 -27.51
C ILE A 107 8.47 14.23 -27.51
N ALA A 108 7.94 15.26 -28.18
CA ALA A 108 8.51 16.60 -28.15
C ALA A 108 8.43 17.22 -26.74
N ILE A 109 7.30 17.08 -26.03
CA ILE A 109 7.15 17.50 -24.64
C ILE A 109 8.17 16.77 -23.75
N ILE A 110 8.28 15.44 -23.89
CA ILE A 110 9.28 14.63 -23.18
C ILE A 110 10.70 15.13 -23.46
N GLY A 111 11.01 15.43 -24.73
CA GLY A 111 12.31 15.99 -25.13
C GLY A 111 12.61 17.35 -24.53
N VAL A 112 11.60 18.22 -24.39
CA VAL A 112 11.72 19.52 -23.72
C VAL A 112 11.96 19.35 -22.23
N ILE A 113 11.14 18.55 -21.54
CA ILE A 113 11.31 18.29 -20.10
C ILE A 113 12.70 17.70 -19.84
N ARG A 114 13.08 16.68 -20.62
CA ARG A 114 14.43 16.08 -20.58
C ARG A 114 15.53 17.13 -20.74
N THR A 115 15.40 18.04 -21.70
CA THR A 115 16.41 19.08 -21.95
C THR A 115 16.48 20.09 -20.80
N VAL A 116 15.35 20.48 -20.22
CA VAL A 116 15.30 21.37 -19.06
C VAL A 116 15.90 20.69 -17.82
N SER A 117 15.56 19.42 -17.58
CA SER A 117 16.17 18.62 -16.51
C SER A 117 17.68 18.52 -16.66
N CYS A 118 18.18 18.40 -17.90
CA CYS A 118 19.62 18.43 -18.18
C CYS A 118 20.27 19.75 -17.77
N GLY A 119 19.65 20.90 -18.10
CA GLY A 119 20.12 22.19 -17.61
C GLY A 119 20.10 22.26 -16.09
N GLY A 120 19.03 21.72 -15.49
CA GLY A 120 18.84 21.65 -14.05
C GLY A 120 20.03 21.06 -13.27
N TRP A 121 20.40 19.80 -13.57
CA TRP A 121 21.50 19.14 -12.86
C TRP A 121 22.90 19.63 -13.27
N VAL A 122 23.04 20.34 -14.39
CA VAL A 122 24.31 20.96 -14.81
C VAL A 122 24.59 22.28 -14.06
N TYR A 123 23.55 23.07 -13.78
CA TYR A 123 23.71 24.35 -13.10
C TYR A 123 23.59 24.24 -11.58
N ILE A 124 22.75 23.32 -11.09
CA ILE A 124 22.62 22.98 -9.67
C ILE A 124 23.54 21.79 -9.43
N SER A 125 24.76 22.05 -8.94
CA SER A 125 25.72 20.96 -8.70
C SER A 125 25.34 20.15 -7.45
N SER A 126 25.83 18.92 -7.35
CA SER A 126 25.70 18.09 -6.15
C SER A 126 26.32 18.74 -4.89
N THR A 127 27.24 19.70 -5.07
CA THR A 127 27.79 20.49 -3.95
C THR A 127 26.89 21.65 -3.51
N ASP A 128 26.00 22.13 -4.38
CA ASP A 128 25.09 23.25 -4.06
C ASP A 128 23.80 22.75 -3.40
N ASP A 129 23.16 21.74 -4.00
CA ASP A 129 21.96 21.07 -3.49
C ASP A 129 21.92 19.64 -4.03
N HIS A 130 22.25 18.68 -3.16
CA HIS A 130 22.38 17.27 -3.53
C HIS A 130 21.04 16.66 -3.97
N ASP A 131 19.94 17.02 -3.30
CA ASP A 131 18.63 16.43 -3.53
C ASP A 131 18.02 16.90 -4.86
N ILE A 132 18.09 18.20 -5.14
CA ILE A 132 17.58 18.77 -6.39
C ILE A 132 18.43 18.29 -7.58
N HIS A 133 19.75 18.22 -7.43
CA HIS A 133 20.66 17.68 -8.45
C HIS A 133 20.25 16.24 -8.83
N ASP A 134 20.06 15.37 -7.84
CA ASP A 134 19.75 13.96 -8.06
C ASP A 134 18.36 13.77 -8.69
N VAL A 135 17.35 14.51 -8.24
CA VAL A 135 16.00 14.47 -8.84
C VAL A 135 16.04 14.84 -10.32
N LEU A 136 16.78 15.91 -10.68
CA LEU A 136 16.88 16.38 -12.06
C LEU A 136 17.72 15.44 -12.94
N MET A 137 18.78 14.86 -12.39
CA MET A 137 19.59 13.83 -13.06
C MET A 137 18.77 12.56 -13.33
N ILE A 138 18.09 12.02 -12.31
CA ILE A 138 17.25 10.82 -12.43
C ILE A 138 16.12 11.07 -13.44
N THR A 139 15.46 12.24 -13.37
CA THR A 139 14.43 12.63 -14.33
C THR A 139 14.96 12.63 -15.76
N TYR A 140 16.16 13.17 -15.99
CA TYR A 140 16.82 13.15 -17.29
C TYR A 140 17.09 11.72 -17.80
N VAL A 141 17.64 10.84 -16.94
CA VAL A 141 17.93 9.44 -17.30
C VAL A 141 16.64 8.67 -17.60
N VAL A 142 15.60 8.80 -16.77
CA VAL A 142 14.31 8.12 -16.95
C VAL A 142 13.63 8.59 -18.24
N LEU A 143 13.61 9.90 -18.52
CA LEU A 143 13.03 10.45 -19.74
C LEU A 143 13.86 10.16 -21.00
N THR A 144 15.10 9.71 -20.87
CA THR A 144 15.92 9.28 -22.01
C THR A 144 15.36 8.04 -22.70
N LEU A 145 14.76 7.11 -21.95
CA LEU A 145 14.11 5.91 -22.51
C LEU A 145 12.92 6.23 -23.45
N PRO A 146 11.87 6.95 -23.02
CA PRO A 146 10.77 7.30 -23.90
C PRO A 146 11.22 8.23 -25.03
N TRP A 147 12.23 9.11 -24.80
CA TRP A 147 12.82 9.93 -25.85
C TRP A 147 13.46 9.09 -26.97
N MET A 148 14.40 8.19 -26.63
CA MET A 148 15.12 7.39 -27.62
C MET A 148 14.19 6.44 -28.37
N LEU A 149 13.29 5.74 -27.66
CA LEU A 149 12.30 4.85 -28.28
C LEU A 149 11.30 5.62 -29.15
N GLY A 150 10.85 6.79 -28.69
CA GLY A 150 9.99 7.69 -29.45
C GLY A 150 10.65 8.15 -30.75
N CYS A 151 11.92 8.57 -30.69
CA CYS A 151 12.72 8.94 -31.87
C CYS A 151 12.87 7.80 -32.87
N ILE A 152 13.09 6.57 -32.40
CA ILE A 152 13.18 5.37 -33.26
C ILE A 152 11.82 5.05 -33.91
N ALA A 153 10.73 5.16 -33.15
CA ALA A 153 9.38 4.86 -33.64
C ALA A 153 8.89 5.88 -34.68
N CYS A 154 9.25 7.16 -34.53
CA CYS A 154 8.86 8.24 -35.44
C CYS A 154 9.81 8.45 -36.64
N SER A 155 10.88 7.65 -36.78
CA SER A 155 11.86 7.83 -37.86
C SER A 155 11.22 7.66 -39.27
N PRO A 156 11.51 8.54 -40.25
CA PRO A 156 10.85 8.51 -41.58
C PRO A 156 11.08 7.21 -42.40
N PRO A 157 10.06 6.72 -43.14
CA PRO A 157 10.22 5.57 -44.04
C PRO A 157 11.19 5.91 -45.20
N GLY A 158 12.11 4.99 -45.50
CA GLY A 158 13.20 5.21 -46.48
C GLY A 158 14.57 5.50 -45.84
N ARG A 159 14.63 5.86 -44.55
CA ARG A 159 15.89 6.10 -43.81
C ARG A 159 16.25 4.93 -42.87
N SER A 160 16.30 3.71 -43.42
CA SER A 160 16.57 2.48 -42.66
C SER A 160 17.92 2.49 -41.92
N ALA A 161 18.93 3.18 -42.47
CA ALA A 161 20.23 3.36 -41.84
C ALA A 161 20.18 4.21 -40.55
N SER A 162 19.40 5.31 -40.54
CA SER A 162 19.20 6.18 -39.37
C SER A 162 18.54 5.41 -38.22
N ARG A 163 17.45 4.70 -38.52
CA ARG A 163 16.74 3.85 -37.56
C ARG A 163 17.60 2.74 -36.99
N ARG A 164 18.38 2.05 -37.83
CA ARG A 164 19.29 0.97 -37.40
C ARG A 164 20.41 1.49 -36.51
N GLN A 165 21.04 2.61 -36.88
CA GLN A 165 22.11 3.21 -36.08
C GLN A 165 21.59 3.71 -34.72
N ARG A 166 20.44 4.38 -34.68
CA ARG A 166 19.80 4.78 -33.41
C ARG A 166 19.44 3.59 -32.53
N PHE A 167 18.89 2.53 -33.11
CA PHE A 167 18.56 1.32 -32.37
C PHE A 167 19.81 0.67 -31.75
N LEU A 168 20.92 0.59 -32.49
CA LEU A 168 22.18 0.05 -31.97
C LEU A 168 22.74 0.90 -30.83
N VAL A 169 22.75 2.23 -30.98
CA VAL A 169 23.25 3.15 -29.94
C VAL A 169 22.36 3.11 -28.70
N ALA A 170 21.03 3.16 -28.86
CA ALA A 170 20.08 3.04 -27.74
C ALA A 170 20.21 1.69 -27.03
N SER A 171 20.31 0.58 -27.79
CA SER A 171 20.49 -0.75 -27.19
C SER A 171 21.79 -0.84 -26.41
N SER A 172 22.86 -0.19 -26.88
CA SER A 172 24.15 -0.13 -26.18
C SER A 172 24.08 0.75 -24.92
N PHE A 173 23.36 1.88 -24.97
CA PHE A 173 23.10 2.73 -23.81
C PHE A 173 22.40 1.93 -22.70
N PHE A 174 21.27 1.28 -23.01
CA PHE A 174 20.53 0.50 -22.01
C PHE A 174 21.27 -0.76 -21.57
N GLY A 175 22.05 -1.38 -22.45
CA GLY A 175 22.90 -2.52 -22.10
C GLY A 175 23.97 -2.17 -21.06
N MET A 176 24.57 -0.98 -21.16
CA MET A 176 25.62 -0.53 -20.23
C MET A 176 25.09 0.00 -18.89
N LEU A 177 23.77 0.23 -18.74
CA LEU A 177 23.17 0.52 -17.43
C LEU A 177 23.29 -0.64 -16.46
N VAL A 178 23.20 -1.89 -16.94
CA VAL A 178 23.28 -3.09 -16.08
C VAL A 178 24.62 -3.20 -15.35
N PRO A 179 25.79 -3.19 -16.03
CA PRO A 179 27.07 -3.20 -15.34
C PRO A 179 27.30 -1.92 -14.52
N MET A 180 26.80 -0.76 -14.95
CA MET A 180 26.89 0.48 -14.17
C MET A 180 26.21 0.34 -12.80
N ILE A 181 24.96 -0.15 -12.76
CA ILE A 181 24.21 -0.37 -11.52
C ILE A 181 24.93 -1.40 -10.64
N TYR A 182 25.48 -2.46 -11.23
CA TYR A 182 26.25 -3.46 -10.48
C TYR A 182 27.45 -2.83 -9.76
N PHE A 183 28.26 -2.01 -10.43
CA PHE A 183 29.39 -1.34 -9.80
C PHE A 183 28.98 -0.24 -8.83
N PHE A 184 27.85 0.44 -9.08
CA PHE A 184 27.27 1.39 -8.15
C PHE A 184 26.90 0.75 -6.80
N VAL A 185 26.22 -0.41 -6.82
CA VAL A 185 25.88 -1.18 -5.61
C VAL A 185 27.15 -1.65 -4.88
N ARG A 186 28.16 -2.11 -5.62
CA ARG A 186 29.46 -2.52 -5.04
C ARG A 186 30.16 -1.37 -4.32
N HIS A 187 30.04 -0.15 -4.84
CA HIS A 187 30.58 1.05 -4.22
C HIS A 187 29.74 1.52 -3.02
N LYS A 188 28.43 1.71 -3.20
CA LYS A 188 27.56 2.33 -2.17
C LYS A 188 27.14 1.40 -1.05
N VAL A 189 26.81 0.14 -1.36
CA VAL A 189 26.32 -0.82 -0.36
C VAL A 189 27.48 -1.62 0.22
N HIS A 190 28.33 -2.16 -0.65
CA HIS A 190 29.42 -3.04 -0.22
C HIS A 190 30.73 -2.30 0.11
N HIS A 191 30.79 -0.97 -0.07
CA HIS A 191 31.95 -0.13 0.29
C HIS A 191 33.30 -0.67 -0.23
N ILE A 192 33.33 -1.23 -1.46
CA ILE A 192 34.53 -1.83 -2.04
C ILE A 192 35.41 -0.74 -2.70
N PRO A 193 36.67 -0.56 -2.27
CA PRO A 193 37.61 0.38 -2.92
C PRO A 193 37.86 0.03 -4.40
N GLY A 194 37.89 1.04 -5.28
CA GLY A 194 38.15 0.89 -6.71
C GLY A 194 36.90 0.54 -7.55
N ALA A 195 35.78 0.19 -6.92
CA ALA A 195 34.52 -0.07 -7.63
C ALA A 195 33.95 1.20 -8.30
N TYR A 196 34.23 2.37 -7.73
CA TYR A 196 33.72 3.64 -8.26
C TYR A 196 34.37 4.02 -9.58
N THR A 197 35.67 3.76 -9.74
CA THR A 197 36.39 3.95 -11.01
C THR A 197 35.73 3.18 -12.16
N TYR A 198 35.35 1.91 -11.94
CA TYR A 198 34.63 1.13 -12.95
C TYR A 198 33.25 1.70 -13.25
N TYR A 199 32.52 2.15 -12.21
CA TYR A 199 31.25 2.87 -12.36
C TYR A 199 31.43 4.12 -13.24
N SER A 200 32.44 4.94 -12.96
CA SER A 200 32.74 6.18 -13.71
C SER A 200 32.94 5.92 -15.20
N PHE A 201 33.61 4.84 -15.61
CA PHE A 201 33.75 4.50 -17.03
C PHE A 201 32.41 4.29 -17.74
N PHE A 202 31.47 3.61 -17.09
CA PHE A 202 30.13 3.40 -17.67
C PHE A 202 29.35 4.71 -17.69
N GLU A 203 29.48 5.55 -16.67
CA GLU A 203 28.85 6.87 -16.63
C GLU A 203 29.31 7.76 -17.81
N TRP A 204 30.63 7.86 -18.03
CA TRP A 204 31.21 8.54 -19.20
C TRP A 204 30.76 7.92 -20.52
N TYR A 205 30.66 6.59 -20.60
CA TYR A 205 30.15 5.89 -21.78
C TYR A 205 28.70 6.27 -22.10
N LEU A 206 27.83 6.38 -21.10
CA LEU A 206 26.43 6.76 -21.30
C LEU A 206 26.30 8.17 -21.88
N ILE A 207 27.11 9.12 -21.41
CA ILE A 207 27.17 10.48 -21.99
C ILE A 207 27.60 10.43 -23.46
N LEU A 208 28.64 9.66 -23.79
CA LEU A 208 29.09 9.49 -25.17
C LEU A 208 28.01 8.85 -26.04
N ALA A 209 27.32 7.84 -25.53
CA ALA A 209 26.23 7.17 -26.24
C ALA A 209 25.02 8.10 -26.45
N ASP A 210 24.71 8.99 -25.51
CA ASP A 210 23.65 9.98 -25.66
C ASP A 210 23.96 11.03 -26.73
N VAL A 211 25.15 11.64 -26.66
CA VAL A 211 25.60 12.60 -27.70
C VAL A 211 25.68 11.91 -29.07
N ALA A 212 26.14 10.65 -29.10
CA ALA A 212 26.18 9.85 -30.31
C ALA A 212 24.77 9.56 -30.87
N PHE A 213 23.77 9.32 -30.01
CA PHE A 213 22.39 9.11 -30.43
C PHE A 213 21.84 10.36 -31.12
N ASP A 214 22.02 11.52 -30.50
CA ASP A 214 21.52 12.80 -31.02
C ASP A 214 22.28 13.25 -32.28
N SER A 215 23.56 12.89 -32.43
CA SER A 215 24.32 13.13 -33.66
C SER A 215 23.72 12.43 -34.88
N ARG A 216 22.97 11.33 -34.70
CA ARG A 216 22.31 10.60 -35.80
C ARG A 216 21.17 11.39 -36.44
N ASN A 217 20.70 12.46 -35.79
CA ASN A 217 19.76 13.43 -36.39
C ASN A 217 20.31 14.06 -37.69
N VAL A 218 21.63 14.08 -37.91
CA VAL A 218 22.23 14.51 -39.18
C VAL A 218 21.63 13.77 -40.37
N LEU A 219 21.35 12.47 -40.25
CA LEU A 219 20.79 11.66 -41.34
C LEU A 219 19.34 12.04 -41.65
N ASP A 220 18.62 12.58 -40.67
CA ASP A 220 17.22 12.93 -40.82
C ASP A 220 17.02 14.38 -41.27
N PHE A 221 17.99 15.25 -40.99
CA PHE A 221 17.91 16.68 -41.28
C PHE A 221 18.62 17.08 -42.59
N ARG A 222 19.15 16.11 -43.36
CA ARG A 222 19.83 16.36 -44.64
C ARG A 222 18.97 17.12 -45.65
N ASP A 223 17.66 16.87 -45.61
CA ASP A 223 16.69 17.43 -46.56
C ASP A 223 16.01 18.71 -46.04
N ILE A 224 16.44 19.22 -44.88
CA ILE A 224 15.91 20.46 -44.30
C ILE A 224 16.80 21.63 -44.73
N GLN A 225 16.23 22.60 -45.43
CA GLN A 225 16.85 23.90 -45.71
C GLN A 225 16.06 24.98 -44.97
N LEU A 226 16.76 25.79 -44.16
CA LEU A 226 16.19 26.96 -43.51
C LEU A 226 16.47 28.17 -44.39
N GLU A 227 15.43 28.70 -45.03
CA GLU A 227 15.49 29.92 -45.84
C GLU A 227 14.92 31.10 -45.03
N ARG A 228 15.62 32.24 -45.05
CA ARG A 228 15.14 33.49 -44.44
C ARG A 228 15.01 34.55 -45.53
N GLU A 229 13.79 34.94 -45.86
CA GLU A 229 13.52 36.10 -46.71
C GLU A 229 13.58 37.38 -45.87
N PHE A 230 14.41 38.36 -46.29
CA PHE A 230 14.35 39.72 -45.75
C PHE A 230 13.32 40.52 -46.55
N ALA A 231 12.05 40.44 -46.14
CA ALA A 231 11.01 41.34 -46.66
C ALA A 231 10.80 42.51 -45.68
N ILE A 232 11.02 43.74 -46.17
CA ILE A 232 10.57 44.96 -45.50
C ILE A 232 9.04 44.93 -45.53
N VAL A 233 8.43 44.97 -44.35
CA VAL A 233 6.97 44.85 -44.16
C VAL A 233 6.27 46.09 -44.71
N SER A 234 5.36 45.88 -45.66
CA SER A 234 4.22 46.77 -45.91
C SER A 234 2.98 45.96 -46.29
N ASP A 235 1.99 46.04 -45.41
CA ASP A 235 0.54 45.91 -45.60
C ASP A 235 -0.13 44.60 -46.07
N PHE A 236 -1.00 44.11 -45.17
CA PHE A 236 -2.40 43.69 -45.34
C PHE A 236 -2.83 42.96 -46.63
N ASN A 237 -3.39 41.74 -46.51
CA ASN A 237 -4.85 41.55 -46.57
C ASN A 237 -5.32 40.10 -46.31
N VAL A 238 -6.56 40.04 -45.82
CA VAL A 238 -7.39 38.85 -45.57
C VAL A 238 -7.98 38.33 -46.89
N SER A 239 -8.09 37.00 -47.06
CA SER A 239 -9.27 36.39 -47.71
C SER A 239 -9.31 34.87 -47.54
N ALA A 240 -10.51 34.38 -47.24
CA ALA A 240 -10.92 32.99 -47.24
C ALA A 240 -11.39 32.57 -48.65
N SER A 241 -11.19 31.31 -49.03
CA SER A 241 -12.07 30.55 -49.94
C SER A 241 -11.69 29.05 -49.93
N VAL A 242 -12.64 28.16 -49.60
CA VAL A 242 -13.39 27.25 -50.49
C VAL A 242 -12.54 26.14 -51.12
N ILE A 243 -12.77 24.88 -50.75
CA ILE A 243 -12.90 23.74 -51.68
C ILE A 243 -13.91 22.73 -51.10
N GLN A 244 -14.95 22.43 -51.88
CA GLN A 244 -15.96 21.39 -51.68
C GLN A 244 -15.80 20.32 -52.78
N GLU A 245 -16.00 19.07 -52.37
CA GLU A 245 -16.45 17.86 -53.10
C GLU A 245 -15.68 17.29 -54.30
N THR A 246 -15.43 15.98 -54.22
CA THR A 246 -15.81 14.94 -55.23
C THR A 246 -15.43 13.55 -54.69
N VAL A 247 -16.34 12.58 -54.72
CA VAL A 247 -16.17 11.18 -55.20
C VAL A 247 -17.53 10.46 -55.10
N ASP A 248 -18.07 10.06 -56.26
CA ASP A 248 -19.27 9.22 -56.45
C ASP A 248 -19.06 7.74 -56.09
N PRO A 249 -20.15 6.98 -55.82
CA PRO A 249 -20.15 5.51 -55.73
C PRO A 249 -20.59 4.83 -57.04
N ILE A 250 -20.04 3.63 -57.31
CA ILE A 250 -20.34 2.76 -58.44
C ILE A 250 -20.96 1.44 -57.94
N VAL A 251 -22.22 1.19 -58.35
CA VAL A 251 -22.83 -0.11 -58.78
C VAL A 251 -23.07 -1.17 -57.68
N SER A 252 -24.20 -1.90 -57.55
CA SER A 252 -25.16 -2.40 -58.55
C SER A 252 -26.50 -2.80 -57.91
N GLU A 253 -27.56 -2.67 -58.71
CA GLU A 253 -28.85 -3.34 -58.55
C GLU A 253 -28.73 -4.87 -58.65
N THR A 254 -29.57 -5.62 -57.91
CA THR A 254 -30.40 -6.69 -58.52
C THR A 254 -31.50 -7.23 -57.57
N ALA A 255 -32.64 -7.53 -58.20
CA ALA A 255 -33.66 -8.53 -57.86
C ALA A 255 -34.76 -8.19 -56.82
N THR A 256 -35.84 -7.63 -57.35
CA THR A 256 -37.21 -7.88 -56.91
C THR A 256 -37.75 -9.18 -57.51
N THR A 257 -38.14 -10.14 -56.66
CA THR A 257 -39.14 -11.17 -57.03
C THR A 257 -39.93 -11.53 -55.78
N GLY A 258 -41.26 -11.39 -55.87
CA GLY A 258 -42.17 -11.80 -54.82
C GLY A 258 -42.28 -13.31 -54.68
N THR A 259 -42.41 -13.77 -53.45
CA THR A 259 -42.98 -15.09 -53.14
C THR A 259 -43.66 -15.00 -51.79
N LYS A 260 -44.97 -15.25 -51.75
CA LYS A 260 -45.71 -15.57 -50.52
C LYS A 260 -45.19 -16.90 -50.00
N GLY A 261 -44.71 -16.94 -48.76
CA GLY A 261 -44.29 -18.17 -48.11
C GLY A 261 -43.93 -17.96 -46.64
N ILE A 262 -44.82 -18.44 -45.77
CA ILE A 262 -44.58 -18.97 -44.41
C ILE A 262 -43.83 -18.04 -43.44
N SER A 263 -44.51 -17.72 -42.32
CA SER A 263 -43.95 -17.07 -41.13
C SER A 263 -42.64 -17.75 -40.72
N ALA A 264 -41.51 -17.16 -41.11
CA ALA A 264 -40.20 -17.54 -40.63
C ALA A 264 -40.16 -17.21 -39.13
N MET A 265 -39.98 -18.24 -38.30
CA MET A 265 -39.62 -18.09 -36.89
C MET A 265 -38.51 -17.04 -36.76
N SER A 266 -38.64 -16.16 -35.79
CA SER A 266 -37.65 -15.09 -35.58
C SER A 266 -36.29 -15.72 -35.28
N SER A 267 -35.20 -15.03 -35.66
CA SER A 267 -33.83 -15.47 -35.36
C SER A 267 -33.62 -15.76 -33.87
N HIS A 268 -34.42 -15.17 -32.99
CA HIS A 268 -34.45 -15.44 -31.55
C HIS A 268 -34.99 -16.84 -31.22
N GLU A 269 -36.05 -17.30 -31.89
CA GLU A 269 -36.64 -18.62 -31.70
C GLU A 269 -35.73 -19.73 -32.25
N ILE A 270 -35.04 -19.46 -33.37
CA ILE A 270 -34.04 -20.37 -33.96
C ILE A 270 -32.81 -20.52 -33.03
N THR A 271 -32.37 -19.43 -32.39
CA THR A 271 -31.24 -19.45 -31.45
C THR A 271 -31.58 -20.18 -30.15
N GLN A 272 -32.81 -20.05 -29.65
CA GLN A 272 -33.29 -20.78 -28.46
C GLN A 272 -33.47 -22.30 -28.69
N LEU A 273 -33.75 -22.71 -29.93
CA LEU A 273 -33.86 -24.13 -30.31
C LEU A 273 -32.50 -24.79 -30.55
N LEU A 274 -31.46 -24.02 -30.89
CA LEU A 274 -30.11 -24.52 -31.19
C LEU A 274 -29.21 -24.60 -29.94
N GLU A 275 -29.46 -23.81 -28.90
CA GLU A 275 -28.68 -23.82 -27.65
C GLU A 275 -29.60 -23.75 -26.42
N PRO A 276 -30.02 -24.90 -25.84
CA PRO A 276 -30.78 -24.87 -24.60
C PRO A 276 -29.95 -24.20 -23.49
N GLU A 277 -30.58 -23.30 -22.73
CA GLU A 277 -29.98 -22.72 -21.52
C GLU A 277 -29.39 -23.85 -20.66
N PRO A 278 -28.15 -23.72 -20.17
CA PRO A 278 -27.54 -24.75 -19.35
C PRO A 278 -28.44 -25.05 -18.15
N GLY A 279 -28.66 -26.34 -17.86
CA GLY A 279 -29.52 -26.76 -16.77
C GLY A 279 -29.15 -26.08 -15.44
N PRO A 280 -30.11 -25.88 -14.52
CA PRO A 280 -29.95 -25.07 -13.32
C PRO A 280 -28.77 -25.50 -12.44
N LEU A 281 -28.43 -26.80 -12.45
CA LEU A 281 -27.27 -27.34 -11.75
C LEU A 281 -25.94 -26.79 -12.32
N ARG A 282 -25.78 -26.80 -13.65
CA ARG A 282 -24.55 -26.33 -14.30
C ARG A 282 -24.39 -24.82 -14.11
N SER A 283 -25.47 -24.05 -14.25
CA SER A 283 -25.47 -22.60 -14.05
C SER A 283 -25.14 -22.21 -12.60
N THR A 284 -25.60 -23.01 -11.63
CA THR A 284 -25.22 -22.86 -10.22
C THR A 284 -23.75 -23.17 -9.98
N LEU A 285 -23.24 -24.28 -10.54
CA LEU A 285 -21.81 -24.62 -10.45
C LEU A 285 -20.91 -23.55 -11.08
N SER A 286 -21.32 -23.00 -12.22
CA SER A 286 -20.61 -21.90 -12.87
C SER A 286 -20.55 -20.64 -11.99
N LEU A 287 -21.66 -20.29 -11.35
CA LEU A 287 -21.70 -19.17 -10.41
C LEU A 287 -20.78 -19.40 -9.20
N LEU A 288 -20.86 -20.58 -8.57
CA LEU A 288 -20.03 -20.91 -7.42
C LEU A 288 -18.54 -20.86 -7.78
N SER A 289 -18.18 -21.35 -8.97
CA SER A 289 -16.83 -21.27 -9.53
C SER A 289 -16.36 -19.82 -9.68
N ASP A 290 -17.16 -18.95 -10.31
CA ASP A 290 -16.77 -17.55 -10.53
C ASP A 290 -16.71 -16.73 -9.21
N VAL A 291 -17.62 -16.98 -8.26
CA VAL A 291 -17.57 -16.36 -6.92
C VAL A 291 -16.33 -16.83 -6.15
N TYR A 292 -15.97 -18.11 -6.24
CA TYR A 292 -14.78 -18.64 -5.60
C TYR A 292 -13.49 -18.07 -6.22
N LEU A 293 -13.41 -17.96 -7.54
CA LEU A 293 -12.29 -17.31 -8.22
C LEU A 293 -12.17 -15.83 -7.87
N ALA A 294 -13.30 -15.13 -7.68
CA ALA A 294 -13.31 -13.75 -7.17
C ALA A 294 -12.80 -13.65 -5.72
N TYR A 295 -13.16 -14.62 -4.86
CA TYR A 295 -12.59 -14.73 -3.51
C TYR A 295 -11.07 -14.94 -3.55
N VAL A 296 -10.58 -15.85 -4.39
CA VAL A 296 -9.13 -16.09 -4.55
C VAL A 296 -8.42 -14.84 -5.06
N PHE A 297 -9.03 -14.10 -6.00
CA PHE A 297 -8.51 -12.81 -6.47
C PHE A 297 -8.30 -11.83 -5.30
N TRP A 298 -9.31 -11.62 -4.46
CA TRP A 298 -9.19 -10.74 -3.29
C TRP A 298 -8.16 -11.25 -2.26
N SER A 299 -8.10 -12.56 -2.03
CA SER A 299 -7.13 -13.15 -1.10
C SER A 299 -5.68 -12.91 -1.55
N ILE A 300 -5.38 -13.17 -2.83
CA ILE A 300 -4.04 -12.93 -3.39
C ILE A 300 -3.69 -11.45 -3.37
N LEU A 301 -4.62 -10.57 -3.78
CA LEU A 301 -4.41 -9.12 -3.82
C LEU A 301 -4.07 -8.58 -2.41
N THR A 302 -4.92 -8.88 -1.42
CA THR A 302 -4.73 -8.42 -0.05
C THR A 302 -3.49 -9.03 0.63
N SER A 303 -3.07 -10.23 0.23
CA SER A 303 -1.86 -10.87 0.78
C SER A 303 -0.55 -10.20 0.38
N LEU A 304 -0.54 -9.44 -0.73
CA LEU A 304 0.68 -8.79 -1.23
C LEU A 304 1.18 -7.75 -0.24
N VAL A 305 0.30 -6.84 0.18
CA VAL A 305 0.69 -5.70 1.03
C VAL A 305 1.12 -6.20 2.41
N VAL A 306 0.44 -7.20 2.95
CA VAL A 306 0.78 -7.83 4.25
C VAL A 306 2.17 -8.44 4.25
N GLN A 307 2.58 -9.10 3.17
CA GLN A 307 3.92 -9.69 3.07
C GLN A 307 5.00 -8.65 2.83
N LEU A 308 4.70 -7.63 2.03
CA LEU A 308 5.61 -6.52 1.77
C LEU A 308 5.96 -5.77 3.06
N PHE A 309 4.95 -5.56 3.91
CA PHE A 309 5.10 -4.77 5.12
C PHE A 309 6.10 -5.35 6.12
N TYR A 310 6.38 -6.66 6.08
CA TYR A 310 7.44 -7.27 6.91
C TYR A 310 8.76 -6.50 6.82
N TRP A 311 9.28 -6.14 5.66
CA TRP A 311 10.57 -5.43 5.63
C TRP A 311 10.47 -3.98 6.10
N SER A 312 9.36 -3.30 5.80
CA SER A 312 9.18 -1.90 6.17
C SER A 312 9.10 -1.70 7.69
N VAL A 313 8.51 -2.65 8.45
CA VAL A 313 8.52 -2.58 9.92
C VAL A 313 9.90 -2.87 10.50
N TRP A 314 10.56 -3.91 9.99
CA TRP A 314 11.84 -4.35 10.56
C TRP A 314 12.99 -3.39 10.23
N ALA A 315 12.92 -2.69 9.10
CA ALA A 315 13.90 -1.68 8.72
C ALA A 315 13.56 -0.29 9.25
N LEU A 316 12.28 -0.04 9.61
CA LEU A 316 11.75 1.30 9.95
C LEU A 316 12.05 2.36 8.88
N GLU A 317 12.13 1.94 7.62
CA GLU A 317 12.44 2.79 6.47
C GLU A 317 11.89 2.17 5.17
N ILE A 318 11.99 2.90 4.05
CA ILE A 318 11.73 2.34 2.72
C ILE A 318 12.83 1.34 2.38
N SER A 319 12.51 0.05 2.52
CA SER A 319 13.46 -1.06 2.37
C SER A 319 13.74 -1.47 0.91
N GLY A 320 12.98 -0.93 -0.05
CA GLY A 320 12.98 -1.31 -1.46
C GLY A 320 12.06 -2.49 -1.78
N SER A 321 11.54 -3.20 -0.77
CA SER A 321 10.53 -4.25 -0.93
C SER A 321 9.23 -3.69 -1.51
N GLU A 322 9.00 -2.38 -1.34
CA GLU A 322 7.84 -1.62 -1.80
C GLU A 322 7.65 -1.69 -3.33
N ILE A 323 8.73 -1.98 -4.08
CA ILE A 323 8.70 -2.25 -5.53
C ILE A 323 7.76 -3.42 -5.87
N ALA A 324 7.49 -4.34 -4.92
CA ALA A 324 6.54 -5.43 -5.12
C ALA A 324 5.10 -4.94 -5.39
N LEU A 325 4.72 -3.71 -4.96
CA LEU A 325 3.44 -3.09 -5.34
C LEU A 325 3.31 -2.90 -6.86
N LEU A 326 4.43 -2.74 -7.58
CA LEU A 326 4.42 -2.60 -9.04
C LEU A 326 3.97 -3.89 -9.75
N SER A 327 3.83 -5.02 -9.02
CA SER A 327 3.23 -6.24 -9.55
C SER A 327 1.80 -6.03 -10.07
N THR A 328 1.03 -5.11 -9.48
CA THR A 328 -0.33 -4.77 -9.95
C THR A 328 -0.31 -4.06 -11.31
N TRP A 329 0.83 -3.51 -11.76
CA TRP A 329 0.97 -2.87 -13.07
C TRP A 329 1.09 -3.84 -14.24
N SER A 330 1.11 -5.15 -13.98
CA SER A 330 1.21 -6.19 -15.00
C SER A 330 0.24 -6.07 -16.20
N PRO A 331 -0.99 -5.48 -16.09
CA PRO A 331 -1.83 -5.29 -17.26
C PRO A 331 -1.16 -4.52 -18.39
N ILE A 332 -0.13 -3.71 -18.12
CA ILE A 332 0.66 -3.03 -19.16
C ILE A 332 1.19 -3.97 -20.25
N VAL A 333 1.46 -5.24 -19.92
CA VAL A 333 1.89 -6.27 -20.88
C VAL A 333 0.83 -6.54 -21.95
N LEU A 334 -0.46 -6.32 -21.64
CA LEU A 334 -1.57 -6.47 -22.59
C LEU A 334 -1.64 -5.33 -23.63
N VAL A 335 -0.78 -4.31 -23.55
CA VAL A 335 -0.57 -3.37 -24.66
C VAL A 335 0.03 -4.11 -25.86
N ILE A 336 0.81 -5.16 -25.61
CA ILE A 336 1.45 -5.98 -26.63
C ILE A 336 0.42 -6.96 -27.21
N PRO A 337 0.09 -6.89 -28.53
CA PRO A 337 -0.99 -7.67 -29.14
C PRO A 337 -0.94 -9.20 -28.94
N PRO A 338 0.21 -9.91 -29.04
CA PRO A 338 0.24 -11.36 -28.83
C PRO A 338 -0.15 -11.76 -27.41
N PHE A 339 0.36 -11.07 -26.39
CA PHE A 339 -0.01 -11.33 -24.99
C PHE A 339 -1.49 -11.03 -24.73
N ARG A 340 -2.01 -9.93 -25.28
CA ARG A 340 -3.44 -9.61 -25.22
C ARG A 340 -4.29 -10.70 -25.85
N ARG A 341 -3.98 -11.13 -27.07
CA ARG A 341 -4.74 -12.18 -27.76
C ARG A 341 -4.71 -13.48 -26.98
N PHE A 342 -3.56 -13.87 -26.44
CA PHE A 342 -3.44 -15.06 -25.61
C PHE A 342 -4.31 -14.97 -24.35
N ALA A 343 -4.16 -13.90 -23.56
CA ALA A 343 -4.92 -13.68 -22.33
C ALA A 343 -6.43 -13.47 -22.57
N SER A 344 -6.85 -13.16 -23.79
CA SER A 344 -8.26 -13.08 -24.19
C SER A 344 -8.86 -14.41 -24.65
N THR A 345 -8.05 -15.44 -24.89
CA THR A 345 -8.55 -16.77 -25.28
C THR A 345 -8.95 -17.57 -24.04
N GLN A 346 -10.00 -18.40 -24.15
CA GLN A 346 -10.44 -19.29 -23.07
C GLN A 346 -9.31 -20.20 -22.52
N PRO A 347 -8.52 -20.92 -23.34
CA PRO A 347 -7.40 -21.72 -22.83
C PRO A 347 -6.30 -20.87 -22.20
N GLY A 348 -6.02 -19.68 -22.74
CA GLY A 348 -5.05 -18.75 -22.16
C GLY A 348 -5.50 -18.23 -20.79
N GLN A 349 -6.77 -17.84 -20.64
CA GLN A 349 -7.36 -17.46 -19.35
C GLN A 349 -7.31 -18.61 -18.35
N GLY A 350 -7.64 -19.83 -18.77
CA GLY A 350 -7.54 -21.02 -17.96
C GLY A 350 -6.14 -21.26 -17.41
N LEU A 351 -5.13 -21.18 -18.28
CA LEU A 351 -3.73 -21.34 -17.88
C LEU A 351 -3.29 -20.24 -16.92
N LEU A 352 -3.59 -18.96 -17.21
CA LEU A 352 -3.23 -17.85 -16.34
C LEU A 352 -3.89 -17.97 -14.96
N LEU A 353 -5.18 -18.33 -14.90
CA LEU A 353 -5.87 -18.55 -13.63
C LEU A 353 -5.27 -19.73 -12.86
N ALA A 354 -4.95 -20.84 -13.52
CA ALA A 354 -4.30 -21.99 -12.89
C ALA A 354 -2.94 -21.59 -12.29
N LEU A 355 -2.08 -20.94 -13.08
CA LEU A 355 -0.76 -20.51 -12.63
C LEU A 355 -0.83 -19.47 -11.52
N GLY A 356 -1.75 -18.50 -11.62
CA GLY A 356 -1.96 -17.48 -10.59
C GLY A 356 -2.44 -18.09 -9.27
N CYS A 357 -3.44 -18.97 -9.30
CA CYS A 357 -3.94 -19.66 -8.12
C CYS A 357 -2.86 -20.55 -7.50
N MET A 358 -2.10 -21.30 -8.31
CA MET A 358 -1.02 -22.15 -7.82
C MET A 358 0.12 -21.34 -7.19
N ALA A 359 0.54 -20.23 -7.81
CA ALA A 359 1.59 -19.39 -7.28
C ALA A 359 1.16 -18.68 -5.98
N GLY A 360 -0.08 -18.16 -5.94
CA GLY A 360 -0.60 -17.42 -4.79
C GLY A 360 -0.95 -18.32 -3.61
N LEU A 361 -1.84 -19.30 -3.83
CA LEU A 361 -2.29 -20.22 -2.78
C LEU A 361 -1.23 -21.28 -2.42
N GLY A 362 -0.18 -21.45 -3.24
CA GLY A 362 0.96 -22.31 -2.94
C GLY A 362 2.07 -21.60 -2.17
N ALA A 363 2.03 -20.26 -2.05
CA ALA A 363 3.12 -19.48 -1.46
C ALA A 363 3.38 -19.82 0.02
N TRP A 364 2.39 -20.26 0.79
CA TRP A 364 2.55 -20.67 2.20
C TRP A 364 3.62 -21.75 2.40
N ARG A 365 3.89 -22.58 1.38
CA ARG A 365 4.82 -23.70 1.49
C ARG A 365 6.29 -23.27 1.61
N PHE A 366 6.61 -22.03 1.26
CA PHE A 366 7.97 -21.51 1.41
C PHE A 366 8.23 -20.99 2.83
N ASP A 367 9.32 -21.47 3.44
CA ASP A 367 9.69 -21.08 4.80
C ASP A 367 10.30 -19.67 4.85
N LYS A 368 11.07 -19.29 3.81
CA LYS A 368 11.69 -17.96 3.72
C LYS A 368 10.69 -16.91 3.26
N VAL A 369 10.59 -15.79 3.99
CA VAL A 369 9.73 -14.63 3.68
C VAL A 369 9.92 -14.14 2.25
N LEU A 370 11.17 -14.00 1.80
CA LEU A 370 11.49 -13.51 0.45
C LEU A 370 10.94 -14.40 -0.66
N ASN A 371 10.98 -15.73 -0.48
CA ASN A 371 10.46 -16.68 -1.46
C ASN A 371 8.93 -16.63 -1.52
N ARG A 372 8.26 -16.44 -0.36
CA ARG A 372 6.81 -16.22 -0.31
C ARG A 372 6.42 -14.94 -1.05
N LEU A 373 7.14 -13.85 -0.80
CA LEU A 373 6.91 -12.58 -1.49
C LEU A 373 7.05 -12.74 -3.01
N PHE A 374 8.11 -13.37 -3.51
CA PHE A 374 8.27 -13.59 -4.96
C PHE A 374 7.14 -14.43 -5.57
N ALA A 375 6.67 -15.46 -4.87
CA ALA A 375 5.55 -16.27 -5.32
C ALA A 375 4.25 -15.44 -5.40
N VAL A 376 3.98 -14.60 -4.41
CA VAL A 376 2.80 -13.72 -4.39
C VAL A 376 2.91 -12.59 -5.41
N VAL A 377 4.09 -12.01 -5.60
CA VAL A 377 4.35 -11.04 -6.68
C VAL A 377 4.04 -11.65 -8.03
N ALA A 378 4.54 -12.87 -8.31
CA ALA A 378 4.24 -13.58 -9.55
C ALA A 378 2.75 -13.87 -9.69
N ALA A 379 2.08 -14.33 -8.62
CA ALA A 379 0.65 -14.59 -8.61
C ALA A 379 -0.16 -13.32 -8.91
N ASN A 380 0.20 -12.20 -8.30
CA ASN A 380 -0.48 -10.93 -8.48
C ASN A 380 -0.28 -10.37 -9.90
N MET A 381 0.93 -10.48 -10.46
CA MET A 381 1.20 -10.14 -11.86
C MET A 381 0.33 -10.98 -12.82
N ILE A 382 0.23 -12.29 -12.58
CA ILE A 382 -0.56 -13.16 -13.45
C ILE A 382 -2.05 -12.85 -13.32
N GLN A 383 -2.57 -12.70 -12.10
CA GLN A 383 -4.00 -12.52 -11.89
C GLN A 383 -4.49 -11.14 -12.34
N THR A 384 -3.73 -10.07 -12.10
CA THR A 384 -4.17 -8.71 -12.46
C THR A 384 -4.22 -8.54 -13.97
N ALA A 385 -3.24 -9.09 -14.71
CA ALA A 385 -3.29 -9.17 -16.17
C ALA A 385 -4.44 -10.08 -16.66
N ALA A 386 -4.64 -11.26 -16.05
CA ALA A 386 -5.72 -12.17 -16.44
C ALA A 386 -7.11 -11.55 -16.21
N ALA A 387 -7.32 -10.90 -15.07
CA ALA A 387 -8.56 -10.23 -14.72
C ALA A 387 -8.84 -9.05 -15.66
N ALA A 388 -7.84 -8.21 -15.95
CA ALA A 388 -7.97 -7.12 -16.92
C ALA A 388 -8.39 -7.63 -18.31
N ALA A 389 -7.75 -8.70 -18.80
CA ALA A 389 -8.11 -9.31 -20.08
C ALA A 389 -9.53 -9.92 -20.06
N TYR A 390 -9.91 -10.57 -18.96
CA TYR A 390 -11.22 -11.19 -18.78
C TYR A 390 -12.34 -10.15 -18.73
N TRP A 391 -12.21 -9.09 -17.92
CA TRP A 391 -13.22 -8.05 -17.78
C TRP A 391 -13.43 -7.26 -19.09
N SER A 392 -12.37 -7.03 -19.87
CA SER A 392 -12.48 -6.34 -21.16
C SER A 392 -13.07 -7.19 -22.29
N THR A 393 -13.06 -8.52 -22.18
CA THR A 393 -13.56 -9.45 -23.20
C THR A 393 -14.92 -10.05 -22.88
N SER A 394 -15.28 -10.10 -21.60
CA SER A 394 -16.55 -10.63 -21.13
C SER A 394 -17.72 -9.72 -21.46
N PRO A 395 -18.96 -10.25 -21.53
CA PRO A 395 -20.17 -9.44 -21.60
C PRO A 395 -20.19 -8.40 -20.47
N ARG A 396 -20.61 -7.18 -20.83
CA ARG A 396 -20.63 -6.01 -19.92
C ARG A 396 -22.04 -5.76 -19.43
N ASP A 397 -22.58 -6.78 -18.78
CA ASP A 397 -23.97 -6.89 -18.33
C ASP A 397 -24.11 -6.82 -16.80
N GLY A 398 -23.07 -6.35 -16.11
CA GLY A 398 -22.97 -6.26 -14.65
C GLY A 398 -22.58 -7.57 -13.94
N THR A 399 -22.54 -8.72 -14.63
CA THR A 399 -22.25 -10.02 -13.99
C THR A 399 -20.86 -10.09 -13.36
N ASN A 400 -19.84 -9.54 -14.01
CA ASN A 400 -18.46 -9.57 -13.49
C ASN A 400 -18.32 -8.78 -12.18
N GLY A 401 -18.98 -7.63 -12.07
CA GLY A 401 -18.95 -6.82 -10.86
C GLY A 401 -19.76 -7.46 -9.73
N LEU A 402 -20.85 -8.15 -10.08
CA LEU A 402 -21.61 -8.97 -9.14
C LEU A 402 -20.75 -10.12 -8.57
N HIS A 403 -20.01 -10.84 -9.42
CA HIS A 403 -19.10 -11.89 -8.96
C HIS A 403 -17.98 -11.34 -8.07
N LEU A 404 -17.37 -10.21 -8.45
CA LEU A 404 -16.33 -9.56 -7.65
C LEU A 404 -16.85 -9.10 -6.28
N GLY A 405 -18.08 -8.56 -6.24
CA GLY A 405 -18.77 -8.17 -5.02
C GLY A 405 -19.14 -9.35 -4.12
N LEU A 406 -19.64 -10.44 -4.69
CA LEU A 406 -19.91 -11.67 -3.95
C LEU A 406 -18.62 -12.30 -3.40
N GLY A 407 -17.52 -12.21 -4.16
CA GLY A 407 -16.19 -12.68 -3.75
C GLY A 407 -15.64 -11.94 -2.52
N ILE A 408 -15.76 -10.60 -2.47
CA ILE A 408 -15.32 -9.85 -1.28
C ILE A 408 -16.22 -10.11 -0.06
N ILE A 409 -17.54 -10.22 -0.24
CA ILE A 409 -18.44 -10.59 0.88
C ILE A 409 -18.08 -11.98 1.41
N LEU A 410 -17.84 -12.95 0.52
CA LEU A 410 -17.37 -14.28 0.92
C LEU A 410 -16.03 -14.21 1.67
N SER A 411 -15.10 -13.36 1.20
CA SER A 411 -13.82 -13.11 1.88
C SER A 411 -14.02 -12.61 3.31
N VAL A 412 -14.87 -11.59 3.51
CA VAL A 412 -15.19 -11.02 4.82
C VAL A 412 -15.85 -12.07 5.73
N VAL A 413 -16.79 -12.86 5.22
CA VAL A 413 -17.46 -13.92 6.02
C VAL A 413 -16.47 -15.01 6.44
N ILE A 414 -15.57 -15.45 5.55
CA ILE A 414 -14.53 -16.44 5.88
C ILE A 414 -13.54 -15.86 6.91
N LYS A 415 -13.13 -14.60 6.72
CA LYS A 415 -12.23 -13.89 7.63
C LYS A 415 -12.87 -13.72 9.02
N MET A 416 -14.14 -13.38 9.06
CA MET A 416 -14.96 -13.35 10.27
C MET A 416 -15.15 -14.74 10.89
N ALA A 417 -15.15 -15.83 10.13
CA ALA A 417 -15.17 -17.18 10.70
C ALA A 417 -13.82 -17.61 11.30
N ASN A 418 -12.71 -17.04 10.81
CA ASN A 418 -11.35 -17.39 11.21
C ASN A 418 -10.65 -16.23 11.95
N HIS A 419 -11.35 -15.59 12.89
CA HIS A 419 -10.78 -14.58 13.81
C HIS A 419 -10.01 -13.46 13.11
N ALA A 420 -10.66 -12.80 12.15
CA ALA A 420 -10.10 -11.68 11.37
C ALA A 420 -8.89 -12.04 10.49
N ASN A 421 -8.59 -13.33 10.27
CA ASN A 421 -7.52 -13.81 9.40
C ASN A 421 -8.06 -14.61 8.21
N LEU A 422 -7.54 -14.38 7.00
CA LEU A 422 -7.90 -15.20 5.85
C LEU A 422 -7.08 -16.50 5.85
N PRO A 423 -7.72 -17.68 5.90
CA PRO A 423 -7.02 -18.97 6.00
C PRO A 423 -6.26 -19.35 4.71
N THR A 424 -6.41 -18.56 3.64
CA THR A 424 -5.71 -18.70 2.35
C THR A 424 -4.51 -17.79 2.20
N TRP A 425 -4.25 -16.91 3.17
CA TRP A 425 -3.06 -16.06 3.14
C TRP A 425 -1.78 -16.85 3.41
N PRO A 426 -0.69 -16.56 2.68
CA PRO A 426 0.57 -17.28 2.80
C PRO A 426 1.29 -17.07 4.14
N ILE A 427 0.88 -16.08 4.93
CA ILE A 427 1.38 -15.84 6.29
C ILE A 427 0.74 -16.77 7.33
N ILE A 428 -0.36 -17.45 7.00
CA ILE A 428 -1.09 -18.33 7.92
C ILE A 428 -0.63 -19.77 7.73
N ASP A 429 0.01 -20.33 8.76
CA ASP A 429 0.38 -21.73 8.77
C ASP A 429 -0.78 -22.68 9.06
N LYS A 430 -0.58 -23.97 8.75
CA LYS A 430 -1.52 -25.05 9.10
C LYS A 430 -1.82 -25.07 10.61
N ASP A 431 -0.80 -24.88 11.44
CA ASP A 431 -0.96 -24.84 12.90
C ASP A 431 -1.65 -23.55 13.40
N GLN A 432 -1.63 -22.49 12.59
CA GLN A 432 -2.26 -21.19 12.87
C GLN A 432 -3.67 -21.06 12.27
N GLY A 433 -4.20 -22.11 11.62
CA GLY A 433 -5.55 -22.13 11.03
C GLY A 433 -5.61 -22.01 9.51
N GLY A 434 -4.49 -22.24 8.81
CA GLY A 434 -4.43 -22.23 7.35
C GLY A 434 -5.17 -23.40 6.71
N LEU A 435 -5.96 -23.13 5.65
CA LEU A 435 -6.77 -24.12 4.91
C LEU A 435 -6.34 -24.22 3.44
N HIS A 436 -5.03 -24.09 3.20
CA HIS A 436 -4.45 -23.98 1.85
C HIS A 436 -4.69 -25.18 0.95
N GLU A 437 -4.60 -26.40 1.49
CA GLU A 437 -4.80 -27.65 0.71
C GLU A 437 -6.22 -27.72 0.13
N ILE A 438 -7.23 -27.42 0.96
CA ILE A 438 -8.64 -27.38 0.55
C ILE A 438 -8.86 -26.24 -0.43
N ALA A 439 -8.33 -25.05 -0.13
CA ALA A 439 -8.51 -23.89 -0.98
C ALA A 439 -7.90 -24.09 -2.37
N THR A 440 -6.68 -24.63 -2.45
CA THR A 440 -6.02 -24.91 -3.72
C THR A 440 -6.79 -25.97 -4.53
N SER A 441 -7.34 -26.98 -3.86
CA SER A 441 -8.16 -28.01 -4.51
C SER A 441 -9.46 -27.43 -5.08
N LEU A 442 -10.16 -26.58 -4.32
CA LEU A 442 -11.35 -25.88 -4.80
C LEU A 442 -11.02 -24.91 -5.93
N ALA A 443 -9.89 -24.22 -5.87
CA ALA A 443 -9.42 -23.34 -6.94
C ALA A 443 -9.16 -24.13 -8.22
N ALA A 444 -8.51 -25.30 -8.13
CA ALA A 444 -8.29 -26.18 -9.27
C ALA A 444 -9.63 -26.63 -9.89
N LEU A 445 -10.61 -27.02 -9.08
CA LEU A 445 -11.94 -27.40 -9.57
C LEU A 445 -12.68 -26.23 -10.24
N ALA A 446 -12.59 -25.02 -9.69
CA ALA A 446 -13.18 -23.82 -10.26
C ALA A 446 -12.53 -23.44 -11.61
N VAL A 447 -11.20 -23.52 -11.69
CA VAL A 447 -10.47 -23.30 -12.96
C VAL A 447 -10.86 -24.35 -14.00
N LEU A 448 -10.94 -25.62 -13.63
CA LEU A 448 -11.37 -26.69 -14.55
C LEU A 448 -12.78 -26.43 -15.06
N GLU A 449 -13.73 -26.09 -14.19
CA GLU A 449 -15.10 -25.74 -14.60
C GLU A 449 -15.10 -24.58 -15.60
N LYS A 450 -14.32 -23.53 -15.35
CA LYS A 450 -14.22 -22.36 -16.24
C LYS A 450 -13.61 -22.69 -17.60
N VAL A 451 -12.61 -23.58 -17.64
CA VAL A 451 -11.96 -24.03 -18.87
C VAL A 451 -12.88 -24.93 -19.70
N PHE A 452 -13.62 -25.83 -19.07
CA PHE A 452 -14.55 -26.74 -19.74
C PHE A 452 -15.96 -26.15 -19.98
N ARG A 453 -16.18 -24.89 -19.59
CA ARG A 453 -17.44 -24.19 -19.83
C ARG A 453 -17.63 -23.96 -21.34
N PRO A 454 -18.79 -24.29 -21.94
CA PRO A 454 -19.03 -24.03 -23.35
C PRO A 454 -19.13 -22.52 -23.50
N THR A 455 -18.20 -21.92 -24.24
CA THR A 455 -18.29 -20.52 -24.59
C THR A 455 -19.39 -20.37 -25.62
N LYS A 456 -20.44 -19.58 -25.32
CA LYS A 456 -21.31 -19.05 -26.37
C LYS A 456 -20.36 -18.35 -27.33
N ASN A 457 -20.32 -18.76 -28.59
CA ASN A 457 -19.53 -18.08 -29.60
C ASN A 457 -19.93 -16.62 -29.53
N ALA A 458 -19.05 -15.77 -28.97
CA ALA A 458 -19.21 -14.35 -29.09
C ALA A 458 -19.07 -14.11 -30.59
N ILE A 459 -20.21 -14.04 -31.29
CA ILE A 459 -20.28 -13.51 -32.64
C ILE A 459 -19.40 -12.29 -32.58
N SER A 460 -18.35 -12.31 -33.41
CA SER A 460 -17.36 -11.26 -33.57
C SER A 460 -18.07 -9.92 -33.71
N SER A 461 -18.42 -9.33 -32.58
CA SER A 461 -18.74 -7.93 -32.45
C SER A 461 -17.39 -7.30 -32.20
N ALA A 462 -16.58 -7.32 -33.26
CA ALA A 462 -15.68 -6.24 -33.56
C ALA A 462 -16.54 -4.97 -33.73
N VAL A 463 -17.24 -4.54 -32.68
CA VAL A 463 -17.83 -3.21 -32.60
C VAL A 463 -16.61 -2.31 -32.55
N ALA A 464 -16.45 -1.58 -33.64
CA ALA A 464 -15.38 -0.67 -33.89
C ALA A 464 -14.97 0.08 -32.62
N PHE A 465 -13.68 0.00 -32.29
CA PHE A 465 -13.00 0.90 -31.37
C PHE A 465 -12.92 2.30 -32.04
N ARG A 466 -14.07 2.92 -32.35
CA ARG A 466 -14.17 4.18 -33.10
C ARG A 466 -15.45 4.95 -32.74
N ALA A 467 -15.66 5.22 -31.46
CA ALA A 467 -16.34 6.45 -31.08
C ALA A 467 -15.25 7.36 -30.49
N GLU A 468 -15.20 8.64 -30.86
CA GLU A 468 -14.35 9.63 -30.22
C GLU A 468 -14.72 9.72 -28.74
N GLN A 469 -14.05 8.91 -27.91
CA GLN A 469 -14.32 8.85 -26.49
C GLN A 469 -13.58 10.01 -25.82
N SER A 470 -14.34 10.82 -25.07
CA SER A 470 -13.80 11.93 -24.31
C SER A 470 -12.68 11.44 -23.37
N TYR A 471 -11.50 12.02 -23.51
CA TYR A 471 -10.34 11.75 -22.65
C TYR A 471 -10.67 11.98 -21.16
N THR A 472 -11.54 12.95 -20.88
CA THR A 472 -12.01 13.23 -19.52
C THR A 472 -12.83 12.07 -18.95
N VAL A 473 -13.72 11.47 -19.73
CA VAL A 473 -14.52 10.31 -19.29
C VAL A 473 -13.62 9.08 -19.11
N TYR A 474 -12.61 8.92 -19.96
CA TYR A 474 -11.59 7.88 -19.81
C TYR A 474 -10.82 7.99 -18.50
N LEU A 475 -10.26 9.17 -18.22
CA LEU A 475 -9.51 9.41 -16.98
C LEU A 475 -10.39 9.27 -15.74
N ALA A 476 -11.62 9.79 -15.78
CA ALA A 476 -12.59 9.61 -14.70
C ALA A 476 -12.85 8.12 -14.46
N SER A 477 -13.12 7.32 -15.50
CA SER A 477 -13.34 5.87 -15.37
C SER A 477 -12.17 5.16 -14.67
N CYS A 478 -10.92 5.51 -15.04
CA CYS A 478 -9.73 4.92 -14.43
C CYS A 478 -9.57 5.34 -12.96
N GLY A 479 -9.72 6.64 -12.69
CA GLY A 479 -9.61 7.20 -11.35
C GLY A 479 -10.68 6.69 -10.38
N GLY A 480 -11.93 6.60 -10.83
CA GLY A 480 -13.04 6.07 -10.04
C GLY A 480 -12.90 4.60 -9.71
N MET A 481 -12.50 3.77 -10.68
CA MET A 481 -12.30 2.35 -10.39
C MET A 481 -11.12 2.14 -9.42
N GLY A 482 -10.02 2.87 -9.58
CA GLY A 482 -8.89 2.80 -8.65
C GLY A 482 -9.26 3.24 -7.23
N ALA A 483 -9.98 4.36 -7.11
CA ALA A 483 -10.51 4.83 -5.83
C ALA A 483 -11.53 3.85 -5.21
N LEU A 484 -12.30 3.14 -6.04
CA LEU A 484 -13.29 2.17 -5.57
C LEU A 484 -12.65 0.90 -5.03
N ILE A 485 -11.61 0.37 -5.69
CA ILE A 485 -10.85 -0.78 -5.18
C ILE A 485 -10.22 -0.41 -3.83
N PHE A 486 -9.58 0.75 -3.75
CA PHE A 486 -9.05 1.28 -2.50
C PHE A 486 -10.12 1.43 -1.41
N ALA A 487 -11.31 1.95 -1.74
CA ALA A 487 -12.41 2.06 -0.78
C ALA A 487 -12.88 0.70 -0.26
N ILE A 488 -12.89 -0.32 -1.13
CA ILE A 488 -13.22 -1.70 -0.75
C ILE A 488 -12.16 -2.25 0.20
N GLU A 489 -10.88 -2.10 -0.15
CA GLU A 489 -9.75 -2.60 0.64
C GLU A 489 -9.65 -1.90 1.99
N SER A 490 -9.77 -0.57 2.04
CA SER A 490 -9.58 0.22 3.27
C SER A 490 -10.78 0.22 4.22
N LEU A 491 -12.03 0.03 3.75
CA LEU A 491 -13.23 0.22 4.58
C LEU A 491 -14.08 -1.03 4.81
N VAL A 492 -14.13 -1.97 3.86
CA VAL A 492 -15.08 -3.10 3.91
C VAL A 492 -14.44 -4.48 3.71
N SER A 493 -13.11 -4.57 3.78
CA SER A 493 -12.39 -5.85 3.69
C SER A 493 -12.36 -6.63 5.01
N ASP A 494 -12.86 -6.05 6.11
CA ASP A 494 -13.10 -6.70 7.39
C ASP A 494 -14.23 -5.98 8.16
N VAL A 495 -14.93 -6.72 9.03
CA VAL A 495 -16.04 -6.17 9.83
C VAL A 495 -15.57 -5.30 11.00
N GLY A 496 -14.34 -5.50 11.47
CA GLY A 496 -13.72 -4.78 12.59
C GLY A 496 -13.29 -3.35 12.26
N ILE A 497 -13.07 -3.04 10.98
CA ILE A 497 -12.60 -1.71 10.54
C ILE A 497 -13.60 -0.63 10.99
N LEU A 498 -14.84 -0.71 10.49
CA LEU A 498 -15.84 0.33 10.75
C LEU A 498 -16.23 0.45 12.23
N VAL A 499 -16.13 -0.65 12.98
CA VAL A 499 -16.32 -0.64 14.43
C VAL A 499 -15.19 0.14 15.10
N SER A 500 -13.93 -0.18 14.78
CA SER A 500 -12.74 0.46 15.34
C SER A 500 -12.66 1.95 15.02
N TRP A 501 -13.13 2.36 13.84
CA TRP A 501 -13.27 3.77 13.45
C TRP A 501 -14.24 4.57 14.35
N SER A 502 -15.26 3.91 14.88
CA SER A 502 -16.29 4.54 15.71
C SER A 502 -16.02 4.45 17.22
N TRP A 503 -15.05 3.63 17.64
CA TRP A 503 -14.80 3.30 19.04
C TRP A 503 -14.27 4.47 19.87
N THR A 504 -14.74 4.58 21.12
CA THR A 504 -14.42 5.66 22.07
C THR A 504 -13.98 5.20 23.46
N GLY A 505 -14.11 3.91 23.79
CA GLY A 505 -13.75 3.35 25.10
C GLY A 505 -14.97 2.99 25.97
N TYR A 506 -14.76 2.98 27.29
CA TYR A 506 -15.75 2.65 28.32
C TYR A 506 -16.26 3.90 29.04
N PRO A 507 -17.55 3.95 29.46
CA PRO A 507 -18.58 2.93 29.31
C PRO A 507 -18.99 2.73 27.85
N ILE A 508 -19.33 1.49 27.48
CA ILE A 508 -19.64 1.14 26.09
C ILE A 508 -20.91 1.86 25.64
N THR A 509 -20.74 2.94 24.89
CA THR A 509 -21.83 3.71 24.25
C THR A 509 -22.03 3.32 22.80
N GLY A 510 -21.04 2.70 22.16
CA GLY A 510 -21.00 2.37 20.74
C GLY A 510 -21.07 0.88 20.39
N PRO A 511 -20.88 0.53 19.10
CA PRO A 511 -20.88 -0.85 18.64
C PRO A 511 -19.58 -1.57 19.04
N THR A 512 -19.68 -2.88 19.15
CA THR A 512 -18.58 -3.84 19.37
C THR A 512 -18.48 -4.81 18.19
N VAL A 513 -17.29 -5.36 17.92
CA VAL A 513 -17.08 -6.27 16.78
C VAL A 513 -18.01 -7.48 16.86
N LEU A 514 -18.12 -8.09 18.03
CA LEU A 514 -19.15 -9.07 18.36
C LEU A 514 -20.14 -8.44 19.35
N PRO A 515 -21.46 -8.37 19.05
CA PRO A 515 -22.16 -8.94 17.89
C PRO A 515 -22.30 -8.03 16.66
N HIS A 516 -21.95 -6.75 16.73
CA HIS A 516 -22.46 -5.74 15.78
C HIS A 516 -21.76 -5.74 14.41
N GLY A 517 -20.57 -6.35 14.27
CA GLY A 517 -19.83 -6.45 13.01
C GLY A 517 -20.64 -7.10 11.88
N VAL A 518 -21.62 -7.95 12.19
CA VAL A 518 -22.51 -8.58 11.19
C VAL A 518 -23.30 -7.56 10.37
N PHE A 519 -23.58 -6.38 10.94
CA PHE A 519 -24.30 -5.32 10.22
C PHE A 519 -23.50 -4.79 9.02
N VAL A 520 -22.17 -4.86 9.05
CA VAL A 520 -21.33 -4.52 7.90
C VAL A 520 -21.61 -5.47 6.74
N VAL A 521 -21.64 -6.79 6.99
CA VAL A 521 -21.96 -7.81 5.97
C VAL A 521 -23.38 -7.64 5.43
N VAL A 522 -24.34 -7.32 6.30
CA VAL A 522 -25.73 -7.03 5.92
C VAL A 522 -25.77 -5.83 4.97
N CYS A 523 -25.10 -4.71 5.31
CA CYS A 523 -25.03 -3.52 4.48
C CYS A 523 -24.28 -3.71 3.16
N MET A 524 -23.18 -4.48 3.15
CA MET A 524 -22.51 -4.89 1.91
C MET A 524 -23.44 -5.69 1.01
N SER A 525 -24.20 -6.63 1.60
CA SER A 525 -25.17 -7.46 0.88
C SER A 525 -26.34 -6.64 0.34
N LEU A 526 -26.85 -5.67 1.11
CA LEU A 526 -27.86 -4.71 0.69
C LEU A 526 -27.37 -3.85 -0.48
N GLY A 527 -26.14 -3.33 -0.40
CA GLY A 527 -25.52 -2.54 -1.47
C GLY A 527 -25.41 -3.34 -2.77
N LEU A 528 -24.90 -4.57 -2.69
CA LEU A 528 -24.77 -5.43 -3.86
C LEU A 528 -26.15 -5.88 -4.40
N ALA A 529 -27.11 -6.19 -3.52
CA ALA A 529 -28.50 -6.49 -3.93
C ALA A 529 -29.15 -5.31 -4.64
N LEU A 530 -28.91 -4.09 -4.17
CA LEU A 530 -29.40 -2.87 -4.79
C LEU A 530 -28.81 -2.67 -6.19
N SER A 531 -27.53 -2.99 -6.40
CA SER A 531 -26.89 -3.00 -7.71
C SER A 531 -27.52 -4.02 -8.67
N ALA A 532 -28.08 -5.12 -8.14
CA ALA A 532 -28.73 -6.19 -8.88
C ALA A 532 -30.21 -5.92 -9.21
N THR A 533 -30.66 -4.66 -9.14
CA THR A 533 -32.03 -4.24 -9.48
C THR A 533 -32.08 -3.43 -10.78
N ARG A 534 -33.30 -3.12 -11.26
CA ARG A 534 -33.52 -2.25 -12.43
C ARG A 534 -32.96 -0.83 -12.25
N ILE A 535 -32.90 -0.34 -11.01
CA ILE A 535 -32.33 0.97 -10.69
C ILE A 535 -30.83 0.91 -10.44
N GLY A 536 -30.24 -0.29 -10.28
CA GLY A 536 -28.83 -0.49 -9.96
C GLY A 536 -27.87 0.19 -10.92
N ALA A 537 -28.11 0.09 -12.23
CA ALA A 537 -27.31 0.78 -13.25
C ALA A 537 -27.50 2.31 -13.22
N LEU A 538 -28.60 2.83 -12.68
CA LEU A 538 -28.95 4.25 -12.67
C LEU A 538 -28.47 4.96 -11.40
N LEU A 539 -28.30 4.25 -10.30
CA LEU A 539 -27.88 4.83 -9.01
C LEU A 539 -26.58 5.62 -9.08
N PRO A 540 -25.47 5.11 -9.66
CA PRO A 540 -24.20 5.82 -9.65
C PRO A 540 -24.20 7.05 -10.59
N ARG A 541 -25.24 7.20 -11.42
CA ARG A 541 -25.46 8.37 -12.29
C ARG A 541 -26.22 9.49 -11.58
N SER A 542 -26.88 9.19 -10.45
CA SER A 542 -27.68 10.16 -9.71
C SER A 542 -26.77 11.05 -8.85
N PRO A 543 -26.75 12.37 -9.06
CA PRO A 543 -25.99 13.29 -8.22
C PRO A 543 -26.41 13.21 -6.75
N LEU A 544 -27.69 12.96 -6.48
CA LEU A 544 -28.21 12.82 -5.12
C LEU A 544 -27.64 11.57 -4.42
N TYR A 545 -27.47 10.46 -5.16
CA TYR A 545 -26.90 9.24 -4.60
C TYR A 545 -25.39 9.38 -4.33
N LEU A 546 -24.68 10.09 -5.20
CA LEU A 546 -23.27 10.44 -4.99
C LEU A 546 -23.10 11.38 -3.79
N LEU A 547 -23.97 12.37 -3.62
CA LEU A 547 -24.01 13.23 -2.44
C LEU A 547 -24.32 12.45 -1.15
N LEU A 548 -25.21 11.46 -1.22
CA LEU A 548 -25.49 10.55 -0.10
C LEU A 548 -24.23 9.78 0.28
N GLY A 549 -23.50 9.21 -0.69
CA GLY A 549 -22.21 8.54 -0.45
C GLY A 549 -21.21 9.45 0.26
N SER A 550 -21.00 10.67 -0.25
CA SER A 550 -20.13 11.67 0.40
C SER A 550 -20.61 12.06 1.80
N GLY A 551 -21.92 12.20 2.01
CA GLY A 551 -22.50 12.46 3.31
C GLY A 551 -22.25 11.32 4.31
N THR A 552 -22.40 10.07 3.88
CA THR A 552 -22.10 8.90 4.74
C THR A 552 -20.63 8.81 5.10
N CYS A 553 -19.72 9.11 4.17
CA CYS A 553 -18.28 9.20 4.44
C CYS A 553 -17.94 10.31 5.43
N TYR A 554 -18.57 11.49 5.29
CA TYR A 554 -18.41 12.59 6.25
C TYR A 554 -18.89 12.21 7.65
N VAL A 555 -20.06 11.56 7.74
CA VAL A 555 -20.62 11.11 9.02
C VAL A 555 -19.71 10.08 9.69
N MET A 556 -19.20 9.11 8.93
CA MET A 556 -18.24 8.11 9.40
C MET A 556 -16.96 8.73 9.96
N TYR A 557 -16.42 9.75 9.30
CA TYR A 557 -15.19 10.41 9.71
C TYR A 557 -15.38 11.31 10.94
N HIS A 558 -16.46 12.11 10.98
CA HIS A 558 -16.62 13.16 12.00
C HIS A 558 -17.27 12.67 13.29
N TYR A 559 -18.29 11.81 13.20
CA TYR A 559 -19.03 11.33 14.38
C TYR A 559 -18.41 10.05 14.95
N ARG A 560 -18.84 9.68 16.16
CA ARG A 560 -18.35 8.51 16.90
C ARG A 560 -19.51 7.60 17.33
N ASP A 561 -19.18 6.45 17.91
CA ASP A 561 -20.11 5.44 18.39
C ASP A 561 -21.13 5.04 17.30
N TRP A 562 -22.40 4.91 17.67
CA TRP A 562 -23.48 4.54 16.75
C TRP A 562 -23.64 5.48 15.56
N ALA A 563 -23.42 6.78 15.72
CA ALA A 563 -23.56 7.75 14.64
C ALA A 563 -22.47 7.58 13.59
N GLY A 564 -21.21 7.45 14.02
CA GLY A 564 -20.07 7.15 13.14
C GLY A 564 -20.23 5.80 12.45
N PHE A 565 -20.66 4.77 13.20
CA PHE A 565 -20.91 3.44 12.66
C PHE A 565 -22.05 3.42 11.63
N ALA A 566 -23.15 4.15 11.85
CA ALA A 566 -24.22 4.30 10.87
C ALA A 566 -23.73 4.95 9.56
N GLY A 567 -22.83 5.94 9.65
CA GLY A 567 -22.12 6.50 8.49
C GLY A 567 -21.29 5.45 7.76
N GLY A 568 -20.53 4.63 8.49
CA GLY A 568 -19.75 3.51 7.94
C GLY A 568 -20.61 2.45 7.24
N LEU A 569 -21.74 2.07 7.85
CA LEU A 569 -22.72 1.16 7.24
C LEU A 569 -23.32 1.72 5.94
N GLY A 570 -23.58 3.02 5.91
CA GLY A 570 -23.99 3.75 4.71
C GLY A 570 -22.91 3.69 3.62
N MET A 571 -21.65 3.89 3.99
CA MET A 571 -20.51 3.81 3.09
C MET A 571 -20.32 2.39 2.52
N ALA A 572 -20.46 1.35 3.35
CA ALA A 572 -20.41 -0.03 2.91
C ALA A 572 -21.51 -0.36 1.87
N THR A 573 -22.72 0.16 2.09
CA THR A 573 -23.83 0.02 1.14
C THR A 573 -23.54 0.76 -0.17
N PHE A 574 -22.97 1.97 -0.10
CA PHE A 574 -22.64 2.80 -1.27
C PHE A 574 -21.53 2.20 -2.13
N VAL A 575 -20.40 1.80 -1.53
CA VAL A 575 -19.25 1.20 -2.21
C VAL A 575 -19.65 -0.08 -2.95
N MET A 576 -20.42 -0.95 -2.30
CA MET A 576 -20.86 -2.22 -2.90
C MET A 576 -21.91 -2.04 -4.00
N SER A 577 -22.71 -0.96 -3.95
CA SER A 577 -23.76 -0.73 -4.95
C SER A 577 -23.23 -0.19 -6.28
N ILE A 578 -22.13 0.59 -6.25
CA ILE A 578 -21.55 1.20 -7.46
C ILE A 578 -20.56 0.28 -8.19
N LEU A 579 -20.07 -0.77 -7.52
CA LEU A 579 -19.06 -1.71 -8.03
C LEU A 579 -19.37 -2.28 -9.42
N PRO A 580 -20.56 -2.83 -9.72
CA PRO A 580 -20.82 -3.37 -11.05
C PRO A 580 -20.81 -2.33 -12.16
N ALA A 581 -21.31 -1.12 -11.87
CA ALA A 581 -21.38 -0.05 -12.86
C ALA A 581 -20.00 0.49 -13.22
N PHE A 582 -19.14 0.67 -12.21
CA PHE A 582 -17.78 1.19 -12.38
C PHE A 582 -16.89 0.18 -13.12
N LEU A 583 -17.02 -1.11 -12.80
CA LEU A 583 -16.29 -2.16 -13.50
C LEU A 583 -16.69 -2.23 -14.98
N ASP A 584 -17.99 -2.16 -15.29
CA ASP A 584 -18.47 -2.16 -16.67
C ASP A 584 -18.02 -0.90 -17.44
N MET A 585 -17.98 0.26 -16.77
CA MET A 585 -17.53 1.53 -17.34
C MET A 585 -16.07 1.49 -17.78
N VAL A 586 -15.18 0.92 -16.95
CA VAL A 586 -13.76 0.83 -17.28
C VAL A 586 -13.46 -0.27 -18.31
N SER A 587 -14.25 -1.35 -18.32
CA SER A 587 -14.08 -2.51 -19.21
C SER A 587 -14.34 -2.22 -20.70
N VAL A 588 -14.76 -1.00 -21.05
CA VAL A 588 -14.95 -0.53 -22.43
C VAL A 588 -13.62 -0.26 -23.13
N TYR A 589 -12.66 0.21 -22.35
CA TYR A 589 -11.38 0.68 -22.84
C TYR A 589 -10.39 -0.49 -23.03
N PRO A 590 -9.26 -0.28 -23.73
CA PRO A 590 -8.32 -1.36 -23.96
C PRO A 590 -7.69 -1.82 -22.63
N PRO A 591 -7.62 -3.12 -22.35
CA PRO A 591 -7.28 -3.62 -21.02
C PRO A 591 -5.89 -3.19 -20.53
N GLY A 592 -4.91 -2.97 -21.44
CA GLY A 592 -3.52 -2.75 -21.04
C GLY A 592 -3.29 -1.43 -20.29
N MET A 593 -3.37 -0.30 -21.01
CA MET A 593 -3.11 1.02 -20.41
C MET A 593 -4.17 1.42 -19.39
N THR A 594 -5.43 1.00 -19.59
CA THR A 594 -6.53 1.36 -18.70
C THR A 594 -6.36 0.75 -17.32
N TRP A 595 -6.15 -0.57 -17.23
CA TRP A 595 -5.96 -1.22 -15.93
C TRP A 595 -4.62 -0.87 -15.29
N PHE A 596 -3.59 -0.58 -16.08
CA PHE A 596 -2.36 0.02 -15.57
C PHE A 596 -2.64 1.33 -14.80
N LEU A 597 -3.44 2.25 -15.38
CA LEU A 597 -3.81 3.50 -14.72
C LEU A 597 -4.70 3.27 -13.49
N VAL A 598 -5.66 2.34 -13.55
CA VAL A 598 -6.51 1.96 -12.39
C VAL A 598 -5.64 1.53 -11.21
N TRP A 599 -4.72 0.60 -11.43
CA TRP A 599 -3.80 0.12 -10.40
C TRP A 599 -2.80 1.18 -9.95
N THR A 600 -2.39 2.09 -10.85
CA THR A 600 -1.58 3.25 -10.46
C THR A 600 -2.32 4.12 -9.46
N VAL A 601 -3.61 4.41 -9.69
CA VAL A 601 -4.42 5.18 -8.75
C VAL A 601 -4.61 4.42 -7.42
N ASN A 602 -4.86 3.11 -7.46
CA ASN A 602 -4.96 2.29 -6.23
C ASN A 602 -3.67 2.35 -5.41
N ASN A 603 -2.53 2.06 -6.04
CA ASN A 603 -1.23 2.05 -5.37
C ASN A 603 -0.89 3.44 -4.77
N LEU A 604 -1.27 4.54 -5.44
CA LEU A 604 -1.09 5.89 -4.88
C LEU A 604 -1.94 6.11 -3.63
N PHE A 605 -3.18 5.61 -3.60
CA PHE A 605 -3.99 5.65 -2.39
C PHE A 605 -3.47 4.72 -1.29
N ASP A 606 -3.01 3.52 -1.64
CA ASP A 606 -2.41 2.58 -0.68
C ASP A 606 -1.20 3.22 0.00
N LEU A 607 -0.30 3.82 -0.78
CA LEU A 607 0.86 4.56 -0.25
C LEU A 607 0.42 5.75 0.61
N ALA A 608 -0.52 6.57 0.12
CA ALA A 608 -1.04 7.71 0.88
C ALA A 608 -1.68 7.26 2.22
N HIS A 609 -2.34 6.10 2.24
CA HIS A 609 -2.96 5.51 3.43
C HIS A 609 -1.93 5.02 4.46
N VAL A 610 -0.71 4.68 4.04
CA VAL A 610 0.42 4.38 4.95
C VAL A 610 1.06 5.66 5.46
N TRP A 611 1.28 6.63 4.58
CA TRP A 611 2.02 7.86 4.89
C TRP A 611 1.31 8.76 5.90
N VAL A 612 -0.01 8.62 6.11
CA VAL A 612 -0.71 9.36 7.18
C VAL A 612 -0.27 8.95 8.60
N VAL A 613 0.36 7.78 8.77
CA VAL A 613 0.90 7.29 10.06
C VAL A 613 2.40 7.19 10.04
N ALA A 614 2.96 6.54 9.02
CA ALA A 614 4.40 6.33 8.90
C ALA A 614 5.14 7.56 8.32
N TYR A 615 4.62 8.77 8.54
CA TYR A 615 5.16 10.00 7.95
C TYR A 615 6.59 10.31 8.41
N ALA A 616 6.97 9.87 9.61
CA ALA A 616 8.31 10.03 10.16
C ALA A 616 9.35 9.19 9.39
N PHE A 617 8.94 8.03 8.87
CA PHE A 617 9.83 7.03 8.25
C PHE A 617 9.89 7.13 6.72
N VAL A 618 9.18 8.08 6.11
CA VAL A 618 9.02 8.19 4.66
C VAL A 618 9.41 9.58 4.15
N PRO A 619 10.30 9.69 3.15
CA PRO A 619 10.61 10.95 2.49
C PRO A 619 9.35 11.63 1.92
N GLY A 620 9.08 12.86 2.35
CA GLY A 620 7.88 13.61 1.95
C GLY A 620 6.58 13.22 2.69
N GLY A 621 6.64 12.27 3.63
CA GLY A 621 5.50 11.87 4.46
C GLY A 621 4.88 13.02 5.27
N VAL A 622 5.69 14.03 5.60
CA VAL A 622 5.28 15.26 6.32
C VAL A 622 4.05 15.93 5.70
N TYR A 623 3.88 15.88 4.37
CA TYR A 623 2.73 16.50 3.70
C TYR A 623 1.39 15.80 3.99
N LEU A 624 1.43 14.51 4.33
CA LEU A 624 0.24 13.71 4.66
C LEU A 624 0.13 13.39 6.15
N ARG A 625 1.01 13.92 7.00
CA ARG A 625 0.98 13.75 8.46
C ARG A 625 -0.43 14.00 9.00
N GLU A 626 -1.06 12.94 9.53
CA GLU A 626 -2.40 13.00 10.14
C GLU A 626 -3.54 13.41 9.18
N ARG A 627 -3.30 13.41 7.86
CA ARG A 627 -4.23 13.91 6.84
C ARG A 627 -5.10 12.84 6.19
N THR A 628 -5.74 11.99 7.01
CA THR A 628 -6.74 11.03 6.50
C THR A 628 -7.95 11.75 5.87
N ASP A 629 -8.23 12.98 6.30
CA ASP A 629 -9.23 13.86 5.69
C ASP A 629 -8.97 14.06 4.19
N LEU A 630 -7.71 14.30 3.80
CA LEU A 630 -7.33 14.51 2.39
C LEU A 630 -7.47 13.23 1.57
N VAL A 631 -7.02 12.10 2.12
CA VAL A 631 -7.12 10.78 1.45
C VAL A 631 -8.59 10.43 1.16
N LEU A 632 -9.47 10.57 2.15
CA LEU A 632 -10.91 10.33 1.97
C LEU A 632 -11.55 11.34 1.03
N THR A 633 -11.14 12.61 1.07
CA THR A 633 -11.64 13.64 0.17
C THR A 633 -11.27 13.35 -1.28
N TRP A 634 -10.03 12.95 -1.56
CA TRP A 634 -9.60 12.56 -2.91
C TRP A 634 -10.30 11.30 -3.40
N MET A 635 -10.44 10.29 -2.54
CA MET A 635 -11.18 9.06 -2.85
C MET A 635 -12.62 9.40 -3.25
N MET A 636 -13.36 10.13 -2.41
CA MET A 636 -14.74 10.52 -2.71
C MET A 636 -14.85 11.43 -3.93
N SER A 637 -13.90 12.35 -4.13
CA SER A 637 -13.88 13.22 -5.32
C SER A 637 -13.78 12.40 -6.60
N LEU A 638 -12.88 11.42 -6.67
CA LEU A 638 -12.74 10.55 -7.84
C LEU A 638 -13.98 9.68 -8.07
N LEU A 639 -14.60 9.17 -7.00
CA LEU A 639 -15.87 8.42 -7.11
C LEU A 639 -17.00 9.30 -7.66
N VAL A 640 -17.14 10.53 -7.16
CA VAL A 640 -18.16 11.48 -7.62
C VAL A 640 -17.91 11.90 -9.07
N PHE A 641 -16.68 12.26 -9.43
CA PHE A 641 -16.34 12.61 -10.82
C PHE A 641 -16.62 11.47 -11.80
N SER A 642 -16.40 10.23 -11.37
CA SER A 642 -16.67 9.05 -12.18
C SER A 642 -18.17 8.78 -12.32
N GLY A 643 -18.95 8.95 -11.26
CA GLY A 643 -20.41 8.88 -11.34
C GLY A 643 -21.01 9.96 -12.25
N ILE A 644 -20.48 11.19 -12.19
CA ILE A 644 -20.86 12.28 -13.12
C ILE A 644 -20.47 11.92 -14.56
N ALA A 645 -19.24 11.41 -14.78
CA ALA A 645 -18.79 10.97 -16.09
C ALA A 645 -19.67 9.85 -16.66
N LEU A 646 -20.15 8.93 -15.81
CA LEU A 646 -21.05 7.86 -16.18
C LEU A 646 -22.41 8.39 -16.70
N SER A 647 -22.88 9.55 -16.23
CA SER A 647 -24.09 10.20 -16.71
C SER A 647 -24.00 10.72 -18.15
N PHE A 648 -22.78 10.92 -18.67
CA PHE A 648 -22.53 11.27 -20.08
C PHE A 648 -22.37 10.03 -20.98
N THR A 649 -22.45 8.83 -20.43
CA THR A 649 -22.39 7.57 -21.19
C THR A 649 -23.76 6.95 -21.36
N GLN A 650 -23.96 6.19 -22.44
CA GLN A 650 -25.21 5.48 -22.67
C GLN A 650 -25.52 4.52 -21.51
N PRO A 651 -26.74 4.55 -20.93
CA PRO A 651 -27.12 3.66 -19.85
C PRO A 651 -27.07 2.20 -20.32
N ARG A 652 -26.49 1.34 -19.50
CA ARG A 652 -26.38 -0.09 -19.80
C ARG A 652 -27.55 -0.85 -19.21
N THR A 653 -28.02 -1.84 -19.96
CA THR A 653 -29.03 -2.79 -19.50
C THR A 653 -28.35 -4.00 -18.87
N TYR A 654 -28.48 -4.14 -17.56
CA TYR A 654 -28.05 -5.35 -16.86
C TYR A 654 -28.91 -6.54 -17.27
N ALA A 655 -28.29 -7.71 -17.39
CA ALA A 655 -28.96 -8.95 -17.71
C ALA A 655 -29.67 -9.53 -16.47
N LEU A 656 -30.63 -8.79 -15.92
CA LEU A 656 -31.38 -9.17 -14.70
C LEU A 656 -32.13 -10.50 -14.84
N SER A 657 -32.41 -10.93 -16.06
CA SER A 657 -33.02 -12.23 -16.35
C SER A 657 -32.03 -13.40 -16.34
N SER A 658 -30.72 -13.13 -16.34
CA SER A 658 -29.70 -14.18 -16.33
C SER A 658 -29.64 -14.90 -14.99
N TRP A 659 -29.14 -16.14 -15.00
CA TRP A 659 -29.02 -16.97 -13.80
C TRP A 659 -28.26 -16.27 -12.66
N PRO A 660 -27.07 -15.66 -12.86
CA PRO A 660 -26.32 -15.00 -11.79
C PRO A 660 -27.13 -13.96 -11.01
N PHE A 661 -27.91 -13.12 -11.70
CA PHE A 661 -28.75 -12.10 -11.06
C PHE A 661 -29.96 -12.71 -10.36
N ARG A 662 -30.57 -13.76 -10.90
CA ARG A 662 -31.67 -14.49 -10.23
C ARG A 662 -31.21 -15.23 -8.97
N SER A 663 -29.99 -15.77 -8.99
CA SER A 663 -29.40 -16.50 -7.87
C SER A 663 -28.77 -15.60 -6.80
N ALA A 664 -28.33 -14.39 -7.16
CA ALA A 664 -27.61 -13.50 -6.26
C ALA A 664 -28.34 -13.20 -4.94
N PRO A 665 -29.66 -12.93 -4.90
CA PRO A 665 -30.37 -12.75 -3.63
C PRO A 665 -30.25 -13.96 -2.70
N TYR A 666 -30.31 -15.19 -3.24
CA TYR A 666 -30.18 -16.41 -2.44
C TYR A 666 -28.77 -16.58 -1.89
N VAL A 667 -27.74 -16.29 -2.70
CA VAL A 667 -26.33 -16.34 -2.25
C VAL A 667 -26.08 -15.27 -1.18
N LEU A 668 -26.59 -14.06 -1.35
CA LEU A 668 -26.47 -12.98 -0.37
C LEU A 668 -27.16 -13.32 0.95
N VAL A 669 -28.37 -13.90 0.90
CA VAL A 669 -29.05 -14.40 2.09
C VAL A 669 -28.24 -15.51 2.75
N LEU A 670 -27.70 -16.46 1.99
CA LEU A 670 -26.85 -17.53 2.52
C LEU A 670 -25.61 -16.97 3.24
N LEU A 671 -24.90 -16.02 2.62
CA LEU A 671 -23.72 -15.38 3.21
C LEU A 671 -24.07 -14.57 4.46
N THR A 672 -25.20 -13.87 4.45
CA THR A 672 -25.68 -13.11 5.62
C THR A 672 -26.09 -14.04 6.77
N VAL A 673 -26.78 -15.14 6.47
CA VAL A 673 -27.14 -16.16 7.47
C VAL A 673 -25.89 -16.85 8.01
N ALA A 674 -24.90 -17.15 7.16
CA ALA A 674 -23.62 -17.68 7.59
C ALA A 674 -22.89 -16.70 8.52
N ALA A 675 -22.85 -15.41 8.17
CA ALA A 675 -22.27 -14.38 9.04
C ALA A 675 -23.00 -14.31 10.39
N LEU A 676 -24.33 -14.30 10.40
CA LEU A 676 -25.11 -14.31 11.64
C LEU A 676 -24.84 -15.57 12.48
N ALA A 677 -24.78 -16.74 11.85
CA ALA A 677 -24.48 -18.00 12.53
C ALA A 677 -23.07 -17.97 13.15
N VAL A 678 -22.08 -17.43 12.44
CA VAL A 678 -20.71 -17.23 12.94
C VAL A 678 -20.72 -16.27 14.13
N THR A 679 -21.43 -15.13 14.06
CA THR A 679 -21.56 -14.22 15.20
C THR A 679 -22.16 -14.94 16.40
N MET A 680 -23.29 -15.63 16.22
CA MET A 680 -23.97 -16.34 17.31
C MET A 680 -23.10 -17.43 17.95
N TYR A 681 -22.26 -18.09 17.15
CA TYR A 681 -21.32 -19.09 17.64
C TYR A 681 -20.16 -18.46 18.43
N ARG A 682 -19.69 -17.28 18.02
CA ARG A 682 -18.51 -16.61 18.59
C ARG A 682 -18.81 -15.66 19.75
N VAL A 683 -20.07 -15.23 19.96
CA VAL A 683 -20.42 -14.32 21.06
C VAL A 683 -20.07 -14.97 22.41
N PRO A 684 -19.22 -14.33 23.24
CA PRO A 684 -18.89 -14.84 24.57
C PRO A 684 -20.14 -14.93 25.46
N THR A 685 -20.41 -16.11 26.02
CA THR A 685 -21.58 -16.36 26.88
C THR A 685 -21.28 -16.26 28.37
N LYS A 686 -20.00 -16.31 28.75
CA LYS A 686 -19.54 -16.26 30.13
C LYS A 686 -18.79 -14.96 30.39
N PRO A 687 -19.01 -14.30 31.53
CA PRO A 687 -18.19 -13.15 31.90
C PRO A 687 -16.73 -13.58 32.12
N PRO A 688 -15.76 -12.69 31.86
CA PRO A 688 -14.37 -12.91 32.23
C PRO A 688 -14.22 -13.25 33.72
N ILE A 689 -13.38 -14.25 34.02
CA ILE A 689 -13.09 -14.68 35.40
C ILE A 689 -11.58 -14.54 35.63
N PRO A 690 -11.14 -13.87 36.72
CA PRO A 690 -9.74 -13.80 37.11
C PRO A 690 -9.14 -15.18 37.42
N HIS A 691 -7.87 -15.40 37.12
CA HIS A 691 -7.24 -16.71 37.30
C HIS A 691 -7.13 -17.11 38.77
N ARG A 692 -6.86 -16.15 39.66
CA ARG A 692 -6.60 -16.39 41.09
C ARG A 692 -7.44 -15.49 42.00
N ALA A 693 -8.77 -15.59 41.83
CA ALA A 693 -9.73 -14.76 42.58
C ALA A 693 -9.67 -14.94 44.12
N GLY A 694 -9.30 -16.13 44.62
CA GLY A 694 -9.32 -16.44 46.06
C GLY A 694 -8.33 -15.63 46.91
N ASP A 695 -7.16 -15.30 46.34
CA ASP A 695 -6.05 -14.65 47.07
C ASP A 695 -5.94 -13.15 46.79
N ARG A 696 -6.93 -12.57 46.10
CA ARG A 696 -6.96 -11.15 45.70
C ARG A 696 -5.71 -10.71 44.93
N ILE A 697 -5.17 -11.63 44.13
CA ILE A 697 -4.00 -11.42 43.29
C ILE A 697 -4.45 -10.84 41.94
N ILE A 698 -3.64 -9.93 41.42
CA ILE A 698 -3.67 -9.43 40.04
C ILE A 698 -2.33 -9.78 39.40
N THR A 699 -2.34 -10.45 38.24
CA THR A 699 -1.17 -10.59 37.39
C THR A 699 -1.29 -9.62 36.20
N ALA A 700 -0.39 -8.64 36.10
CA ALA A 700 -0.39 -7.65 35.04
C ALA A 700 0.84 -7.81 34.13
N GLY A 701 0.67 -7.70 32.81
CA GLY A 701 1.77 -7.81 31.85
C GLY A 701 1.70 -6.78 30.73
N ILE A 702 2.86 -6.43 30.18
CA ILE A 702 3.02 -5.55 29.02
C ILE A 702 3.79 -6.29 27.94
N TRP A 703 3.35 -6.14 26.69
CA TRP A 703 4.03 -6.77 25.56
C TRP A 703 3.81 -6.01 24.25
N THR A 704 4.89 -5.62 23.58
CA THR A 704 4.85 -5.15 22.19
C THR A 704 4.84 -6.34 21.22
N VAL A 705 3.79 -6.44 20.39
CA VAL A 705 3.51 -7.65 19.61
C VAL A 705 3.79 -7.54 18.11
N HIS A 706 4.41 -6.45 17.66
CA HIS A 706 4.90 -6.30 16.29
C HIS A 706 3.84 -6.62 15.23
N PHE A 707 2.63 -6.06 15.42
CA PHE A 707 1.46 -6.24 14.56
C PHE A 707 1.00 -7.70 14.38
N GLY A 708 1.40 -8.61 15.28
CA GLY A 708 1.08 -10.03 15.21
C GLY A 708 1.80 -10.77 14.08
N ILE A 709 2.98 -10.27 13.66
CA ILE A 709 3.85 -10.90 12.66
C ILE A 709 5.12 -11.37 13.36
N ASP A 710 5.43 -12.67 13.25
CA ASP A 710 6.59 -13.27 13.89
C ASP A 710 7.91 -13.05 13.11
N LEU A 711 9.04 -13.46 13.70
CA LEU A 711 10.36 -13.34 13.06
C LEU A 711 10.44 -14.00 11.69
N GLU A 712 9.64 -15.05 11.47
CA GLU A 712 9.57 -15.77 10.21
C GLU A 712 8.58 -15.15 9.24
N GLY A 713 7.96 -14.00 9.55
CA GLY A 713 6.98 -13.32 8.72
C GLY A 713 5.64 -14.06 8.61
N ARG A 714 5.22 -14.74 9.69
CA ARG A 714 3.97 -15.49 9.82
C ARG A 714 3.08 -14.92 10.93
N ASP A 715 1.79 -15.24 10.88
CA ASP A 715 0.83 -14.81 11.89
C ASP A 715 1.11 -15.45 13.26
N SER A 716 1.09 -14.63 14.32
CA SER A 716 1.45 -15.06 15.68
C SER A 716 0.29 -15.07 16.68
N GLN A 717 -0.94 -14.74 16.27
CA GLN A 717 -2.09 -14.52 17.17
C GLN A 717 -2.37 -15.70 18.13
N ARG A 718 -2.28 -16.96 17.66
CA ARG A 718 -2.56 -18.13 18.52
C ARG A 718 -1.42 -18.39 19.49
N ARG A 719 -0.19 -18.06 19.09
CA ARG A 719 1.00 -18.16 19.94
C ARG A 719 0.96 -17.09 21.04
N LEU A 720 0.52 -15.87 20.72
CA LEU A 720 0.25 -14.80 21.68
C LEU A 720 -0.77 -15.27 22.73
N ARG A 721 -1.92 -15.80 22.28
CA ARG A 721 -2.95 -16.38 23.17
C ARG A 721 -2.37 -17.45 24.09
N ASP A 722 -1.60 -18.40 23.55
CA ASP A 722 -1.01 -19.50 24.32
C ASP A 722 -0.08 -18.99 25.43
N LEU A 723 0.73 -17.96 25.16
CA LEU A 723 1.63 -17.38 26.15
C LEU A 723 0.86 -16.59 27.22
N ILE A 724 -0.07 -15.73 26.82
CA ILE A 724 -0.90 -14.90 27.72
C ILE A 724 -1.70 -15.79 28.68
N GLY A 725 -2.44 -16.77 28.14
CA GLY A 725 -3.19 -17.73 28.95
C GLY A 725 -2.25 -18.64 29.74
N GLY A 726 -1.11 -18.99 29.17
CA GLY A 726 -0.14 -19.83 29.83
C GLY A 726 0.55 -19.17 31.03
N MET A 727 0.71 -17.85 31.01
CA MET A 727 1.25 -17.03 32.11
C MET A 727 0.19 -16.59 33.13
N GLU A 728 -1.09 -16.92 32.90
CA GLU A 728 -2.23 -16.58 33.77
C GLU A 728 -2.37 -15.07 34.00
N LEU A 729 -2.26 -14.26 32.93
CA LEU A 729 -2.35 -12.80 33.04
C LEU A 729 -3.79 -12.34 33.26
N ASP A 730 -4.04 -11.48 34.24
CA ASP A 730 -5.36 -10.90 34.51
C ASP A 730 -5.56 -9.55 33.83
N VAL A 731 -4.50 -8.74 33.71
CA VAL A 731 -4.48 -7.47 33.00
C VAL A 731 -3.33 -7.47 32.01
N VAL A 732 -3.58 -7.13 30.75
CA VAL A 732 -2.56 -7.13 29.69
C VAL A 732 -2.62 -5.86 28.89
N GLY A 733 -1.51 -5.15 28.79
CA GLY A 733 -1.28 -4.13 27.77
C GLY A 733 -0.59 -4.76 26.57
N LEU A 734 -1.20 -4.65 25.39
CA LEU A 734 -0.58 -5.03 24.12
C LEU A 734 -0.35 -3.77 23.29
N LEU A 735 0.84 -3.65 22.70
CA LEU A 735 1.23 -2.50 21.89
C LEU A 735 1.54 -2.90 20.45
N GLU A 736 1.50 -1.94 19.53
CA GLU A 736 1.59 -2.17 18.06
C GLU A 736 0.44 -3.07 17.57
N THR A 737 -0.78 -2.68 17.94
CA THR A 737 -2.00 -3.47 17.72
C THR A 737 -2.99 -2.85 16.72
N ASP A 738 -2.70 -1.70 16.11
CA ASP A 738 -3.55 -1.13 15.04
C ASP A 738 -3.39 -1.96 13.75
N LEU A 739 -4.24 -2.98 13.61
CA LEU A 739 -4.27 -3.85 12.44
C LEU A 739 -5.35 -3.46 11.43
N ASN A 740 -6.11 -2.38 11.64
CA ASN A 740 -7.24 -1.97 10.80
C ASN A 740 -6.82 -1.10 9.59
N ARG A 741 -5.68 -1.43 8.98
CA ARG A 741 -5.18 -0.80 7.75
C ARG A 741 -4.75 -1.84 6.73
N ILE A 742 -4.69 -1.41 5.47
CA ILE A 742 -4.30 -2.25 4.33
C ILE A 742 -2.96 -2.99 4.55
N PRO A 743 -1.87 -2.34 5.04
CA PRO A 743 -0.59 -3.04 5.23
C PRO A 743 -0.64 -4.17 6.24
N TYR A 744 -1.50 -4.09 7.25
CA TYR A 744 -1.65 -5.13 8.26
C TYR A 744 -2.71 -6.17 7.89
N GLY A 745 -3.36 -6.01 6.73
CA GLY A 745 -4.38 -6.91 6.23
C GLY A 745 -5.78 -6.63 6.79
N ASN A 746 -6.01 -5.50 7.46
CA ASN A 746 -7.28 -5.19 8.13
C ASN A 746 -7.73 -6.29 9.09
N ARG A 747 -6.94 -6.59 10.11
CA ARG A 747 -7.15 -7.72 11.03
C ARG A 747 -7.47 -7.24 12.43
N ASP A 748 -7.71 -8.19 13.33
CA ASP A 748 -7.90 -7.94 14.76
C ASP A 748 -7.38 -9.14 15.56
N LEU A 749 -6.20 -8.98 16.15
CA LEU A 749 -5.54 -10.04 16.92
C LEU A 749 -6.24 -10.33 18.25
N THR A 750 -7.11 -9.43 18.72
CA THR A 750 -7.70 -9.50 20.06
C THR A 750 -8.87 -10.48 20.13
N GLN A 751 -9.54 -10.74 18.99
CA GLN A 751 -10.74 -11.58 18.97
C GLN A 751 -10.49 -12.98 19.52
N LEU A 752 -9.39 -13.61 19.10
CA LEU A 752 -9.02 -14.95 19.55
C LEU A 752 -8.72 -14.98 21.06
N ILE A 753 -8.02 -13.96 21.57
CA ILE A 753 -7.66 -13.86 22.99
C ILE A 753 -8.93 -13.67 23.84
N VAL A 754 -9.84 -12.81 23.40
CA VAL A 754 -11.10 -12.54 24.09
C VAL A 754 -12.02 -13.77 24.08
N GLU A 755 -12.12 -14.49 22.97
CA GLU A 755 -13.00 -15.66 22.85
C GLU A 755 -12.49 -16.86 23.63
N ASP A 756 -11.20 -17.20 23.50
CA ASP A 756 -10.66 -18.42 24.11
C ASP A 756 -10.36 -18.25 25.60
N LEU A 757 -9.87 -17.08 26.01
CA LEU A 757 -9.47 -16.83 27.39
C LEU A 757 -10.54 -16.05 28.17
N GLY A 758 -11.37 -15.23 27.52
CA GLY A 758 -12.41 -14.42 28.17
C GLY A 758 -11.86 -13.16 28.83
N TYR A 759 -11.86 -12.02 28.14
CA TYR A 759 -11.40 -10.71 28.65
C TYR A 759 -12.40 -9.60 28.32
N TYR A 760 -12.45 -8.58 29.16
CA TYR A 760 -12.92 -7.25 28.77
C TYR A 760 -11.85 -6.61 27.89
N LEU A 761 -12.28 -5.98 26.80
CA LEU A 761 -11.42 -5.50 25.73
C LEU A 761 -11.66 -4.01 25.54
N ASP A 762 -10.59 -3.22 25.65
CA ASP A 762 -10.57 -1.83 25.19
C ASP A 762 -9.45 -1.64 24.14
N PRO A 763 -9.79 -1.62 22.84
CA PRO A 763 -8.85 -1.29 21.78
C PRO A 763 -8.78 0.23 21.62
N GLY A 764 -7.61 0.84 21.78
CA GLY A 764 -7.51 2.29 21.76
C GLY A 764 -6.19 2.84 21.21
N PRO A 765 -6.19 4.03 20.60
CA PRO A 765 -7.28 4.69 19.88
C PRO A 765 -7.51 4.10 18.47
N GLY A 766 -8.65 4.41 17.85
CA GLY A 766 -8.99 3.92 16.51
C GLY A 766 -8.06 4.42 15.39
N PRO A 767 -8.10 3.81 14.19
CA PRO A 767 -7.17 4.07 13.08
C PRO A 767 -7.21 5.53 12.55
N GLN A 768 -8.30 6.25 12.75
CA GLN A 768 -8.45 7.66 12.42
C GLN A 768 -7.62 8.61 13.31
N LYS A 769 -6.95 8.08 14.34
CA LYS A 769 -6.09 8.82 15.26
C LYS A 769 -4.59 8.66 14.97
N HIS A 770 -4.24 7.94 13.91
CA HIS A 770 -2.89 7.89 13.33
C HIS A 770 -1.79 7.38 14.26
N THR A 771 -2.12 6.44 15.15
CA THR A 771 -1.17 5.78 16.05
C THR A 771 -0.90 4.34 15.62
N TRP A 772 0.13 3.68 16.17
CA TRP A 772 0.35 2.24 16.00
C TRP A 772 -0.56 1.34 16.86
N GLY A 773 -1.38 1.96 17.71
CA GLY A 773 -2.43 1.30 18.49
C GLY A 773 -1.94 0.65 19.77
N ALA A 774 -2.83 0.63 20.76
CA ALA A 774 -2.67 -0.07 22.02
C ALA A 774 -3.97 -0.83 22.34
N VAL A 775 -3.85 -1.89 23.14
CA VAL A 775 -5.00 -2.67 23.61
C VAL A 775 -4.84 -2.91 25.10
N LEU A 776 -5.91 -2.68 25.85
CA LEU A 776 -6.06 -3.11 27.23
C LEU A 776 -7.00 -4.32 27.28
N LEU A 777 -6.49 -5.44 27.81
CA LEU A 777 -7.26 -6.62 28.15
C LEU A 777 -7.35 -6.73 29.68
N SER A 778 -8.55 -6.97 30.20
CA SER A 778 -8.77 -7.12 31.65
C SER A 778 -9.73 -8.26 31.97
N LYS A 779 -9.41 -9.10 32.96
CA LYS A 779 -10.38 -10.05 33.56
C LYS A 779 -11.38 -9.35 34.48
N TYR A 780 -11.07 -8.12 34.89
CA TYR A 780 -11.90 -7.30 35.76
C TYR A 780 -12.73 -6.32 34.94
N PRO A 781 -13.98 -6.01 35.35
CA PRO A 781 -14.81 -5.04 34.66
C PRO A 781 -14.11 -3.68 34.51
N ILE A 782 -14.10 -3.15 33.28
CA ILE A 782 -13.64 -1.79 32.99
C ILE A 782 -14.79 -0.83 33.25
N LEU A 783 -14.65 0.06 34.24
CA LEU A 783 -15.69 1.02 34.63
C LEU A 783 -15.71 2.24 33.71
N ASN A 784 -14.53 2.76 33.40
CA ASN A 784 -14.33 3.94 32.57
C ASN A 784 -12.98 3.79 31.86
N SER A 785 -12.90 4.22 30.60
CA SER A 785 -11.62 4.34 29.90
C SER A 785 -11.58 5.57 28.99
N THR A 786 -10.39 6.14 28.89
CA THR A 786 -10.10 7.32 28.07
C THR A 786 -8.87 7.05 27.22
N HIS A 787 -8.95 7.36 25.93
CA HIS A 787 -7.82 7.29 25.01
C HIS A 787 -7.20 8.67 24.82
N HIS A 788 -5.89 8.73 25.01
CA HIS A 788 -5.09 9.95 24.89
C HIS A 788 -4.16 9.84 23.68
N LEU A 789 -3.99 10.96 22.99
CA LEU A 789 -2.89 11.16 22.05
C LEU A 789 -1.85 12.00 22.76
N LEU A 790 -0.69 11.41 23.03
CA LEU A 790 0.37 12.10 23.76
C LEU A 790 1.00 13.20 22.87
N PRO A 791 1.50 14.29 23.47
CA PRO A 791 2.03 15.41 22.70
C PRO A 791 3.21 15.00 21.81
N SER A 792 3.15 15.34 20.54
CA SER A 792 4.20 15.00 19.57
C SER A 792 4.39 16.14 18.54
N PRO A 793 5.20 17.17 18.86
CA PRO A 793 5.47 18.27 17.94
C PRO A 793 6.14 17.85 16.62
N GLN A 794 7.09 16.91 16.64
CA GLN A 794 7.98 16.64 15.50
C GLN A 794 7.91 15.19 15.01
N GLY A 795 7.81 14.25 15.94
CA GLY A 795 7.91 12.81 15.70
C GLY A 795 6.55 12.11 15.69
N GLU A 796 6.57 10.87 16.16
CA GLU A 796 5.45 9.92 16.10
C GLU A 796 4.34 10.26 17.11
N LEU A 797 3.08 10.04 16.71
CA LEU A 797 1.94 10.09 17.62
C LEU A 797 1.84 8.84 18.49
N ALA A 798 2.11 9.02 19.78
CA ALA A 798 2.06 7.99 20.79
C ALA A 798 0.64 7.83 21.40
N PRO A 799 0.06 6.61 21.42
CA PRO A 799 -1.20 6.34 22.10
C PRO A 799 -1.00 6.06 23.60
N ALA A 800 -1.99 6.46 24.41
CA ALA A 800 -2.13 5.99 25.78
C ALA A 800 -3.60 5.69 26.13
N ILE A 801 -3.84 4.60 26.86
CA ILE A 801 -5.14 4.22 27.41
C ILE A 801 -5.07 4.37 28.91
N THR A 802 -6.01 5.12 29.48
CA THR A 802 -6.21 5.18 30.93
C THR A 802 -7.54 4.55 31.27
N ALA A 803 -7.55 3.57 32.17
CA ALA A 803 -8.77 2.86 32.55
C ALA A 803 -8.87 2.67 34.06
N THR A 804 -10.11 2.65 34.57
CA THR A 804 -10.41 2.29 35.96
C THR A 804 -11.07 0.92 36.00
N LEU A 805 -10.45 -0.02 36.69
CA LEU A 805 -10.92 -1.40 36.84
C LEU A 805 -11.56 -1.59 38.22
N ASP A 806 -12.66 -2.36 38.30
CA ASP A 806 -13.20 -2.84 39.57
C ASP A 806 -12.53 -4.17 39.96
N VAL A 807 -11.56 -4.10 40.87
CA VAL A 807 -10.81 -5.26 41.32
C VAL A 807 -11.16 -5.61 42.76
N TYR A 808 -11.94 -6.67 42.93
CA TYR A 808 -12.43 -7.13 44.24
C TYR A 808 -13.12 -6.01 45.04
N GLY A 809 -13.86 -5.11 44.38
CA GLY A 809 -14.53 -3.96 44.97
C GLY A 809 -13.64 -2.73 45.19
N THR A 810 -12.37 -2.78 44.79
CA THR A 810 -11.42 -1.65 44.88
C THR A 810 -11.11 -1.12 43.49
N ASN A 811 -11.20 0.20 43.31
CA ASN A 811 -10.81 0.84 42.06
C ASN A 811 -9.29 0.73 41.88
N VAL A 812 -8.87 0.13 40.77
CA VAL A 812 -7.46 0.06 40.36
C VAL A 812 -7.34 0.73 39.01
N HIS A 813 -6.52 1.78 38.93
CA HIS A 813 -6.26 2.48 37.67
C HIS A 813 -5.16 1.76 36.89
N VAL A 814 -5.34 1.64 35.58
CA VAL A 814 -4.36 1.06 34.66
C VAL A 814 -4.07 2.05 33.55
N VAL A 815 -2.78 2.26 33.29
CA VAL A 815 -2.29 3.07 32.17
C VAL A 815 -1.50 2.16 31.24
N VAL A 816 -1.90 2.12 29.96
CA VAL A 816 -1.18 1.43 28.89
C VAL A 816 -0.66 2.48 27.92
N SER A 817 0.64 2.54 27.63
CA SER A 817 1.20 3.55 26.72
C SER A 817 2.27 3.02 25.78
N HIS A 818 2.39 3.65 24.61
CA HIS A 818 3.46 3.41 23.65
C HIS A 818 4.07 4.74 23.22
N ASP A 819 5.25 5.07 23.74
CA ASP A 819 5.97 6.31 23.45
C ASP A 819 6.79 6.20 22.16
N GLY A 820 7.16 7.37 21.60
CA GLY A 820 7.97 7.44 20.37
C GLY A 820 9.40 6.89 20.53
N GLN A 821 9.97 6.44 19.41
CA GLN A 821 11.27 5.74 19.35
C GLN A 821 12.48 6.64 19.74
N ALA A 822 13.59 6.02 20.18
CA ALA A 822 14.67 6.64 20.98
C ALA A 822 15.59 7.66 20.29
N GLU A 823 15.72 7.66 18.96
CA GLU A 823 16.92 8.23 18.32
C GLU A 823 16.68 9.58 17.62
N GLU A 824 15.44 9.94 17.30
CA GLU A 824 15.18 11.10 16.43
C GLU A 824 14.63 12.32 17.18
N ASP A 825 13.69 12.15 18.13
CA ASP A 825 12.99 13.28 18.77
C ASP A 825 13.01 13.24 20.31
N VAL A 826 14.03 13.86 20.93
CA VAL A 826 14.18 13.93 22.40
C VAL A 826 13.05 14.75 23.05
N LEU A 827 12.58 15.81 22.38
CA LEU A 827 11.54 16.69 22.91
C LEU A 827 10.21 15.95 23.06
N ASP A 828 9.85 15.14 22.07
CA ASP A 828 8.57 14.46 22.02
C ASP A 828 8.48 13.44 23.16
N ARG A 829 9.53 12.64 23.37
CA ARG A 829 9.60 11.72 24.52
C ARG A 829 9.53 12.44 25.87
N GLN A 830 10.15 13.61 25.99
CA GLN A 830 10.05 14.40 27.22
C GLN A 830 8.60 14.83 27.49
N LEU A 831 7.89 15.32 26.48
CA LEU A 831 6.51 15.78 26.61
C LEU A 831 5.54 14.62 26.83
N GLN A 832 5.74 13.49 26.14
CA GLN A 832 4.97 12.26 26.31
C GLN A 832 5.10 11.72 27.74
N ALA A 833 6.33 11.55 28.22
CA ALA A 833 6.59 11.07 29.57
C ALA A 833 6.09 12.03 30.67
N ALA A 834 6.23 13.35 30.46
CA ALA A 834 5.70 14.35 31.38
C ALA A 834 4.17 14.30 31.48
N GLU A 835 3.47 14.12 30.35
CA GLU A 835 2.02 13.98 30.34
C GLU A 835 1.56 12.67 30.99
N LEU A 836 2.25 11.55 30.75
CA LEU A 836 1.98 10.28 31.44
C LEU A 836 2.18 10.40 32.95
N GLY A 837 3.26 11.06 33.39
CA GLY A 837 3.49 11.38 34.80
C GLY A 837 2.35 12.19 35.40
N ARG A 838 1.89 13.24 34.69
CA ARG A 838 0.76 14.07 35.08
C ARG A 838 -0.53 13.24 35.25
N LEU A 839 -0.87 12.41 34.27
CA LEU A 839 -2.06 11.54 34.29
C LEU A 839 -2.02 10.55 35.47
N MET A 840 -0.88 9.91 35.72
CA MET A 840 -0.74 8.97 36.86
C MET A 840 -0.79 9.67 38.23
N ALA A 841 -0.36 10.92 38.30
CA ALA A 841 -0.40 11.72 39.52
C ALA A 841 -1.81 12.18 39.89
N GLU A 842 -2.74 12.33 38.92
CA GLU A 842 -4.13 12.75 39.17
C GLU A 842 -4.89 11.79 40.09
N TRP A 843 -4.63 10.48 39.97
CA TRP A 843 -5.26 9.47 40.83
C TRP A 843 -4.54 9.26 42.16
N TYR A 844 -3.51 10.03 42.49
CA TYR A 844 -2.83 9.84 43.78
C TYR A 844 -3.79 10.17 44.95
N PRO A 845 -3.96 9.31 45.97
CA PRO A 845 -3.14 8.13 46.32
C PRO A 845 -3.75 6.75 45.94
N GLU A 846 -4.73 6.68 45.04
CA GLU A 846 -5.40 5.44 44.64
C GLU A 846 -4.43 4.42 43.99
N PRO A 847 -4.76 3.10 44.06
CA PRO A 847 -3.97 2.06 43.43
C PRO A 847 -3.85 2.25 41.92
N THR A 848 -2.64 2.14 41.38
CA THR A 848 -2.36 2.39 39.96
C THR A 848 -1.29 1.43 39.45
N ILE A 849 -1.48 0.90 38.24
CA ILE A 849 -0.52 0.08 37.50
C ILE A 849 -0.25 0.77 36.17
N PHE A 850 1.03 0.96 35.84
CA PHE A 850 1.48 1.45 34.54
C PHE A 850 2.13 0.31 33.78
N LEU A 851 1.76 0.16 32.51
CA LEU A 851 2.20 -0.86 31.58
C LEU A 851 2.59 -0.16 30.28
N GLY A 852 3.86 0.20 30.10
CA GLY A 852 4.24 1.07 28.99
C GLY A 852 5.53 0.70 28.29
N TYR A 853 5.62 1.09 27.03
CA TYR A 853 6.83 1.10 26.23
C TYR A 853 7.35 2.55 26.16
N VAL A 854 8.44 2.83 26.89
CA VAL A 854 8.91 4.19 27.26
C VAL A 854 10.39 4.44 26.97
N VAL A 855 10.98 3.64 26.07
CA VAL A 855 12.35 3.75 25.48
C VAL A 855 13.36 4.57 26.30
N THR A 856 13.67 4.06 27.48
CA THR A 856 14.61 4.66 28.43
C THR A 856 15.42 3.56 29.13
N LYS A 857 16.53 3.94 29.76
CA LYS A 857 17.20 3.09 30.75
C LYS A 857 16.60 3.34 32.14
N PRO A 858 16.63 2.34 33.05
CA PRO A 858 16.28 2.54 34.45
C PRO A 858 17.17 3.62 35.06
N LYS A 859 16.60 4.50 35.89
CA LYS A 859 17.29 5.60 36.60
C LYS A 859 17.96 6.63 35.68
N ALA A 860 17.60 6.68 34.39
CA ALA A 860 18.09 7.70 33.48
C ALA A 860 17.69 9.11 33.93
N GLU A 861 18.61 10.06 33.80
CA GLU A 861 18.40 11.47 34.16
C GLU A 861 17.51 12.20 33.14
N ARG A 862 16.83 13.26 33.59
CA ARG A 862 16.04 14.13 32.70
C ARG A 862 16.97 14.72 31.61
N PRO A 863 16.54 14.81 30.34
CA PRO A 863 15.16 14.73 29.85
C PRO A 863 14.65 13.31 29.50
N ALA A 864 15.36 12.24 29.89
CA ALA A 864 14.89 10.88 29.64
C ALA A 864 13.56 10.57 30.38
N PRO A 865 12.67 9.73 29.82
CA PRO A 865 11.34 9.44 30.37
C PRO A 865 11.29 8.98 31.83
N TYR A 866 12.27 8.17 32.27
CA TYR A 866 12.19 7.42 33.54
C TYR A 866 11.80 8.28 34.76
N LYS A 867 12.46 9.42 34.97
CA LYS A 867 12.19 10.27 36.15
C LYS A 867 10.81 10.92 36.13
N TYR A 868 10.26 11.25 34.96
CA TYR A 868 8.91 11.79 34.86
C TYR A 868 7.86 10.76 35.32
N LEU A 869 8.04 9.49 34.96
CA LEU A 869 7.10 8.43 35.33
C LEU A 869 7.16 8.09 36.82
N VAL A 870 8.38 8.00 37.38
CA VAL A 870 8.60 7.56 38.77
C VAL A 870 8.42 8.72 39.77
N GLU A 871 9.08 9.85 39.55
CA GLU A 871 9.08 10.99 40.48
C GLU A 871 7.80 11.82 40.33
N ASP A 872 7.51 12.31 39.11
CA ASP A 872 6.37 13.19 38.87
C ASP A 872 5.05 12.41 38.91
N GLY A 873 5.03 11.18 38.36
CA GLY A 873 3.90 10.24 38.44
C GLY A 873 3.70 9.56 39.80
N ARG A 874 4.67 9.70 40.72
CA ARG A 874 4.66 9.06 42.06
C ARG A 874 4.45 7.55 42.00
N MET A 875 5.17 6.89 41.09
CA MET A 875 5.07 5.45 40.85
C MET A 875 6.30 4.72 41.38
N ASN A 876 6.13 3.44 41.71
CA ASN A 876 7.23 2.58 42.12
C ASN A 876 7.61 1.64 40.99
N ASP A 877 8.90 1.43 40.80
CA ASP A 877 9.40 0.49 39.80
C ASP A 877 9.14 -0.96 40.25
N VAL A 878 8.71 -1.82 39.31
CA VAL A 878 8.53 -3.26 39.58
C VAL A 878 9.83 -3.94 40.00
N ASP A 879 11.02 -3.44 39.62
CA ASP A 879 12.31 -3.94 40.11
C ASP A 879 13.47 -2.97 39.81
N GLU A 880 13.96 -2.24 40.81
CA GLU A 880 15.05 -1.26 40.64
C GLU A 880 16.43 -1.88 40.39
N SER A 881 16.59 -3.19 40.64
CA SER A 881 17.87 -3.89 40.44
C SER A 881 18.00 -4.47 39.03
N ASP A 882 16.91 -4.50 38.26
CA ASP A 882 16.94 -4.86 36.85
C ASP A 882 17.37 -3.66 35.99
N TRP A 883 18.68 -3.54 35.79
CA TRP A 883 19.34 -2.46 35.06
C TRP A 883 19.41 -2.70 33.54
N ASP A 884 19.13 -3.93 33.07
CA ASP A 884 19.18 -4.34 31.66
C ASP A 884 17.79 -4.29 31.00
N ARG A 885 16.92 -3.42 31.51
CA ARG A 885 15.62 -3.13 30.88
C ARG A 885 15.78 -2.04 29.84
N TRP A 886 15.11 -2.27 28.73
CA TRP A 886 15.01 -1.33 27.62
C TRP A 886 13.60 -1.40 27.07
N CYS A 887 13.03 -0.23 26.79
CA CYS A 887 11.68 -0.04 26.27
C CYS A 887 10.51 -0.37 27.21
N GLU A 888 10.32 -1.60 27.68
CA GLU A 888 9.10 -1.99 28.41
C GLU A 888 9.24 -1.83 29.94
N TYR A 889 8.21 -1.27 30.57
CA TYR A 889 8.17 -1.00 32.01
C TYR A 889 6.82 -1.35 32.63
N VAL A 890 6.90 -1.96 33.81
CA VAL A 890 5.78 -2.10 34.75
C VAL A 890 6.06 -1.23 35.96
N LEU A 891 5.19 -0.28 36.27
CA LEU A 891 5.25 0.51 37.51
C LEU A 891 3.96 0.33 38.30
N TYR A 892 4.02 0.52 39.61
CA TYR A 892 2.88 0.30 40.48
C TYR A 892 2.83 1.27 41.67
N ARG A 893 1.62 1.50 42.20
CA ARG A 893 1.35 2.25 43.43
C ARG A 893 0.13 1.66 44.13
N GLY A 894 0.09 1.74 45.46
CA GLY A 894 -1.09 1.35 46.26
C GLY A 894 -1.37 -0.16 46.29
N LEU A 895 -0.41 -0.98 45.86
CA LEU A 895 -0.51 -2.44 45.78
C LEU A 895 0.72 -3.10 46.42
N TYR A 896 0.59 -4.34 46.89
CA TYR A 896 1.72 -5.14 47.36
C TYR A 896 2.28 -5.98 46.22
N ARG A 897 3.49 -5.68 45.74
CA ARG A 897 4.19 -6.51 44.73
C ARG A 897 4.66 -7.81 45.39
N ILE A 898 4.31 -8.95 44.79
CA ILE A 898 4.70 -10.28 45.27
C ILE A 898 5.58 -11.05 44.28
N GLY A 899 5.62 -10.62 43.00
CA GLY A 899 6.51 -11.24 42.03
C GLY A 899 6.75 -10.42 40.78
N TYR A 900 7.87 -10.69 40.12
CA TYR A 900 8.27 -10.11 38.85
C TYR A 900 8.93 -11.18 37.96
N ALA A 901 8.56 -11.21 36.68
CA ALA A 901 9.11 -12.15 35.71
C ALA A 901 9.31 -11.51 34.33
N ARG A 902 10.39 -11.93 33.68
CA ARG A 902 10.79 -11.57 32.31
C ARG A 902 10.83 -12.83 31.45
N VAL A 903 9.88 -12.95 30.52
CA VAL A 903 9.63 -14.20 29.77
C VAL A 903 10.14 -14.05 28.35
N ALA A 904 11.03 -14.96 27.94
CA ALA A 904 11.64 -14.94 26.62
C ALA A 904 10.58 -14.96 25.51
N ARG A 905 10.79 -14.12 24.50
CA ARG A 905 9.88 -13.91 23.37
C ARG A 905 9.77 -15.05 22.37
N SER A 906 10.66 -16.05 22.45
CA SER A 906 10.79 -17.09 21.43
C SER A 906 10.99 -16.44 20.05
N THR A 907 10.31 -16.92 19.02
CA THR A 907 10.28 -16.29 17.68
C THR A 907 9.08 -15.37 17.45
N ILE A 908 8.26 -15.08 18.46
CA ILE A 908 6.95 -14.41 18.29
C ILE A 908 7.09 -12.93 17.92
N THR A 909 8.03 -12.23 18.56
CA THR A 909 8.22 -10.78 18.43
C THR A 909 9.68 -10.45 18.80
N ASP A 910 10.05 -9.17 18.78
CA ASP A 910 11.36 -8.62 19.13
C ASP A 910 11.50 -8.25 20.61
N THR A 911 10.40 -7.94 21.30
CA THR A 911 10.37 -7.70 22.76
C THR A 911 9.94 -8.92 23.58
N GLU A 912 10.37 -8.97 24.84
CA GLU A 912 9.97 -10.02 25.77
C GLU A 912 8.63 -9.69 26.46
N LEU A 913 8.01 -10.66 27.14
CA LEU A 913 6.85 -10.37 27.97
C LEU A 913 7.32 -10.03 29.38
N GLN A 914 7.02 -8.81 29.86
CA GLN A 914 7.23 -8.44 31.25
C GLN A 914 5.96 -8.62 32.08
N VAL A 915 6.09 -9.25 33.26
CA VAL A 915 4.94 -9.59 34.11
C VAL A 915 5.21 -9.20 35.56
N GLY A 916 4.34 -8.37 36.12
CA GLY A 916 4.27 -8.05 37.54
C GLY A 916 3.08 -8.75 38.21
N ARG A 917 3.27 -9.23 39.44
CA ARG A 917 2.20 -9.83 40.23
C ARG A 917 2.01 -9.06 41.53
N PHE A 918 0.76 -8.72 41.81
CA PHE A 918 0.37 -7.80 42.87
C PHE A 918 -0.78 -8.37 43.70
N ILE A 919 -0.82 -8.02 44.98
CA ILE A 919 -1.93 -8.26 45.88
C ILE A 919 -2.64 -6.94 46.14
N VAL A 920 -3.97 -6.96 46.03
CA VAL A 920 -4.82 -5.80 46.31
C VAL A 920 -5.09 -5.70 47.81
N PRO A 921 -4.80 -4.55 48.47
CA PRO A 921 -5.11 -4.34 49.89
C PRO A 921 -6.61 -4.51 50.18
N ARG A 922 -6.99 -4.83 51.42
CA ARG A 922 -8.42 -4.89 51.80
C ARG A 922 -9.12 -3.56 51.56
N HIS A 923 -10.38 -3.64 51.13
CA HIS A 923 -11.22 -2.47 50.88
C HIS A 923 -11.18 -1.52 52.09
N GLY A 924 -10.82 -0.26 51.85
CA GLY A 924 -10.64 0.77 52.89
C GLY A 924 -9.22 0.89 53.46
N THR A 925 -8.28 0.03 53.07
CA THR A 925 -6.85 0.16 53.41
C THR A 925 -6.10 0.78 52.23
N GLN A 926 -5.33 1.85 52.48
CA GLN A 926 -4.46 2.46 51.47
C GLN A 926 -2.99 2.21 51.80
N VAL A 927 -2.23 1.76 50.80
CA VAL A 927 -0.77 1.59 50.90
C VAL A 927 -0.12 2.85 50.32
N VAL A 928 0.18 3.81 51.18
CA VAL A 928 0.77 5.10 50.79
C VAL A 928 2.13 5.25 51.46
N ASN A 929 3.16 5.64 50.69
CA ASN A 929 4.52 5.91 51.19
C ASN A 929 5.15 4.76 52.00
N ALA A 930 4.93 3.51 51.60
CA ALA A 930 5.64 2.38 52.17
C ALA A 930 7.18 2.61 52.03
N PRO A 931 7.98 2.34 53.08
CA PRO A 931 9.44 2.46 53.03
C PRO A 931 10.02 1.70 51.83
N HIS A 932 11.20 2.13 51.35
CA HIS A 932 11.88 1.41 50.28
C HIS A 932 12.22 -0.03 50.70
N GLU A 933 12.76 -0.23 51.89
CA GLU A 933 13.13 -1.56 52.41
C GLU A 933 11.94 -2.53 52.46
N ASP A 934 10.78 -2.05 52.90
CA ASP A 934 9.54 -2.82 52.97
C ASP A 934 8.98 -3.26 51.61
N ARG A 935 9.28 -2.48 50.55
CA ARG A 935 8.79 -2.76 49.20
C ARG A 935 9.70 -3.74 48.46
N TYR A 936 11.02 -3.68 48.68
CA TYR A 936 12.03 -4.44 47.94
C TYR A 936 12.61 -5.65 48.71
N LEU A 937 11.87 -6.16 49.69
CA LEU A 937 12.24 -7.37 50.43
C LEU A 937 12.10 -8.64 49.56
N GLN A 938 13.18 -9.01 48.86
CA GLN A 938 13.24 -10.21 48.03
C GLN A 938 13.35 -11.48 48.90
N VAL A 939 12.61 -12.53 48.55
CA VAL A 939 12.63 -13.82 49.22
C VAL A 939 12.78 -14.98 48.23
N PRO A 940 13.37 -16.12 48.65
CA PRO A 940 13.42 -17.32 47.82
C PRO A 940 12.03 -17.84 47.49
N LYS A 941 11.90 -18.49 46.32
CA LYS A 941 10.64 -19.10 45.84
C LYS A 941 10.02 -20.07 46.84
N GLU A 942 10.84 -20.76 47.62
CA GLU A 942 10.42 -21.77 48.59
C GLU A 942 9.63 -21.15 49.75
N TRP A 943 9.84 -19.86 50.03
CA TRP A 943 9.25 -19.16 51.18
C TRP A 943 7.88 -18.54 50.86
N VAL A 944 7.53 -18.41 49.58
CA VAL A 944 6.22 -17.91 49.16
C VAL A 944 5.21 -19.05 48.94
N PRO A 945 3.91 -18.81 49.21
CA PRO A 945 2.84 -19.75 48.91
C PRO A 945 2.83 -20.17 47.44
N GLU A 946 2.39 -21.39 47.16
CA GLU A 946 2.25 -21.90 45.79
C GLU A 946 1.32 -21.02 44.94
N SER A 947 0.33 -20.40 45.57
CA SER A 947 -0.59 -19.49 44.90
C SER A 947 0.05 -18.17 44.45
N TRP A 948 1.24 -17.82 44.95
CA TRP A 948 1.99 -16.64 44.51
C TRP A 948 2.99 -16.96 43.40
N ARG A 949 3.33 -18.24 43.24
CA ARG A 949 4.34 -18.70 42.28
C ARG A 949 3.85 -18.58 40.85
N PHE A 950 4.71 -18.06 39.98
CA PHE A 950 4.50 -18.10 38.53
C PHE A 950 4.50 -19.55 38.00
N PRO A 951 3.93 -19.80 36.80
CA PRO A 951 3.82 -21.16 36.27
C PRO A 951 5.18 -21.86 36.08
N ALA A 952 5.37 -23.00 36.74
CA ALA A 952 6.63 -23.75 36.72
C ALA A 952 7.05 -24.27 35.31
N LYS A 953 6.11 -24.36 34.36
CA LYS A 953 6.37 -24.82 32.98
C LYS A 953 7.31 -23.91 32.16
N TYR A 954 7.60 -22.70 32.64
CA TYR A 954 8.52 -21.75 32.01
C TYR A 954 9.89 -21.70 32.72
N GLU A 955 10.14 -22.56 33.69
CA GLU A 955 11.44 -22.72 34.33
C GLU A 955 12.39 -23.58 33.46
N GLY A 956 13.70 -23.38 33.62
CA GLY A 956 14.72 -24.12 32.88
C GLY A 956 14.64 -23.89 31.37
N ALA A 957 14.45 -24.95 30.59
CA ALA A 957 14.30 -24.85 29.12
C ALA A 957 12.94 -24.27 28.68
N GLY A 958 11.98 -24.19 29.61
CA GLY A 958 10.64 -23.68 29.38
C GLY A 958 9.82 -24.45 28.35
N THR A 959 8.82 -23.79 27.76
CA THR A 959 7.84 -24.41 26.86
C THR A 959 7.70 -23.59 25.58
N LYS A 960 7.76 -24.24 24.41
CA LYS A 960 7.64 -23.59 23.08
C LYS A 960 8.64 -22.43 22.86
N GLY A 961 9.82 -22.50 23.49
CA GLY A 961 10.85 -21.46 23.44
C GLY A 961 10.62 -20.26 24.37
N HIS A 962 9.59 -20.32 25.23
CA HIS A 962 9.36 -19.33 26.28
C HIS A 962 9.89 -19.85 27.61
N PHE A 963 10.76 -19.08 28.26
CA PHE A 963 11.35 -19.39 29.56
C PHE A 963 11.73 -18.10 30.31
N TYR A 964 11.91 -18.19 31.63
CA TYR A 964 12.47 -17.09 32.41
C TYR A 964 13.97 -16.95 32.12
N HIS A 965 14.39 -15.83 31.52
CA HIS A 965 15.73 -15.76 30.91
C HIS A 965 16.69 -14.73 31.52
N VAL A 966 16.20 -13.78 32.30
CA VAL A 966 17.04 -12.67 32.79
C VAL A 966 17.67 -12.97 34.14
N PHE A 967 16.91 -13.53 35.08
CA PHE A 967 17.41 -13.81 36.43
C PHE A 967 17.82 -15.29 36.56
N GLN A 968 18.98 -15.53 37.19
CA GLN A 968 19.51 -16.89 37.39
C GLN A 968 18.56 -17.80 38.18
N GLU A 969 17.81 -17.22 39.12
CA GLU A 969 16.84 -17.93 39.97
C GLU A 969 15.45 -18.11 39.30
N GLY A 970 15.27 -17.64 38.06
CA GLY A 970 13.98 -17.63 37.36
C GLY A 970 13.16 -16.38 37.68
N ALA A 971 11.89 -16.53 38.06
CA ALA A 971 11.07 -15.38 38.48
C ALA A 971 11.45 -14.90 39.89
N ARG A 972 11.39 -13.59 40.14
CA ARG A 972 11.66 -12.99 41.45
C ARG A 972 10.40 -12.92 42.30
N TYR A 973 10.56 -13.11 43.61
CA TYR A 973 9.48 -13.07 44.59
C TYR A 973 9.79 -12.14 45.75
N TYR A 974 8.74 -11.55 46.32
CA TYR A 974 8.83 -10.52 47.35
C TYR A 974 7.92 -10.84 48.52
N ALA A 975 8.41 -10.59 49.74
CA ALA A 975 7.63 -10.77 50.95
C ALA A 975 6.72 -9.56 51.22
N LEU A 976 5.65 -9.80 51.97
CA LEU A 976 4.79 -8.73 52.44
C LEU A 976 5.44 -7.98 53.63
N PRO A 977 5.28 -6.65 53.72
CA PRO A 977 5.73 -5.91 54.89
C PRO A 977 4.99 -6.32 56.16
N GLU A 978 5.65 -6.14 57.31
CA GLU A 978 5.03 -6.36 58.61
C GLU A 978 3.78 -5.47 58.77
N GLY A 979 2.63 -6.08 59.05
CA GLY A 979 1.35 -5.37 59.18
C GLY A 979 0.56 -5.18 57.87
N ALA A 980 0.94 -5.85 56.78
CA ALA A 980 0.15 -5.85 55.54
C ALA A 980 -1.28 -6.39 55.73
N ASN A 981 -2.29 -5.61 55.32
CA ASN A 981 -3.70 -5.99 55.39
C ASN A 981 -4.19 -6.54 54.04
N VAL A 982 -4.07 -7.86 53.88
CA VAL A 982 -4.41 -8.60 52.64
C VAL A 982 -5.79 -9.26 52.70
#